data_AF-A0A7Y2H0X5-F1
#
_entry.id   AF-A0A7Y2H0X5-F1
#
_cell.length_a   1.000
_cell.length_b   1.000
_cell.length_c   1.000
_cell.angle_alpha   90.00
_cell.angle_beta   90.00
_cell.angle_gamma   90.00
#
_symmetry.space_group_name_H-M   'P 1'
#
loop_
_entity.id
_entity.type
_entity.pdbx_description
1 polymer ?
#
loop_
_entity_poly.entity_id
_entity_poly.type
_entity_poly.pdbx_seq_one_letter_code
_entity_poly.pdbx_strand_id
1 'polypeptide(L)'
;MAILDASQRLKKELGLFDVFAVSTGAMFSSGFFLLPGLAAAKAGPAVMLAYLFAGVLILPAMYSMAELSTALPRAGGSYFFLDRSLGPMVGTVGGLGTFLALTLKTAFALIGIGAYAAFFVELPIKSVAVALTVVFMAINIVGAKETTTLQRILVVILLAVLAFFTVQGFIFVFVEQPVAETRSQLQPFLPFGVKGLFSTIGFVFVSYAGLTKVASIAEEVRNPDRNIPLGMMLSLGVTTFIYVAGVFIMVAVLDPDELRSDLTPVATAAEAFFHWLPGQIGLLLIVTAALAAFASTGNAGLLSASRYPLAMARDRQLPAIFGRIGRFKTPTPAILAAGGTMIVFILVLDAEGIAKLASAFQLMIFMLINMAVVVMRESRIPSYDPGYRSPLYPSMQIFGIITSLLLIVYMGWLAIMFTAAIVVICLAWYAHYVRDHVERHGAIYHWFRRLGQRQFDALDVEFRSIMKEKGLRGEDPYEEVVARSFVLDLKGSNSFETVVDRASNKLSTRLPKSAEEITRRFLEGTGMGLTPVTHGVALPHFRTELTDDSEMVLVRSEEPILVPADDPLTEEHEPEIGVRTLIFLVSPESDPGQHLRILAQIAGRVDEPHFMERWMQAPDAQALREILLRNERYMTVRLERGTPAFEMAGKAMKDLDLPTGCLVAIIRRDDEVIVPRGGSVLEAGDVLTVIGDPPDLDEMRSKLR
;
A
#
# COMPACT_ATOMS: atom_id res chain seq x y z
N MET A 1 -3.11 -18.97 7.39
CA MET A 1 -4.30 -18.18 7.80
C MET A 1 -5.35 -19.18 8.25
N ALA A 2 -5.68 -19.27 9.54
CA ALA A 2 -6.66 -20.24 10.01
C ALA A 2 -8.04 -19.88 9.44
N ILE A 3 -8.59 -20.74 8.58
CA ILE A 3 -10.00 -20.73 8.24
C ILE A 3 -10.71 -20.92 9.57
N LEU A 4 -11.32 -19.86 10.10
CA LEU A 4 -12.08 -19.94 11.35
C LEU A 4 -13.12 -21.04 11.18
N ASP A 5 -13.10 -22.02 12.09
CA ASP A 5 -14.11 -23.08 12.17
C ASP A 5 -15.51 -22.46 12.09
N ALA A 6 -16.47 -23.15 11.46
CA ALA A 6 -17.85 -22.67 11.33
C ALA A 6 -18.49 -22.33 12.70
N SER A 7 -17.98 -22.94 13.78
CA SER A 7 -18.35 -22.66 15.18
C SER A 7 -17.90 -21.30 15.71
N GLN A 8 -16.99 -20.59 15.03
CA GLN A 8 -16.51 -19.25 15.39
C GLN A 8 -17.17 -18.10 14.61
N ARG A 9 -18.10 -18.38 13.68
CA ARG A 9 -18.84 -17.34 12.95
C ARG A 9 -19.97 -16.77 13.81
N LEU A 10 -20.08 -15.44 13.86
CA LEU A 10 -21.19 -14.77 14.56
C LEU A 10 -22.52 -15.06 13.86
N LYS A 11 -23.60 -15.20 14.64
CA LYS A 11 -24.95 -15.45 14.10
C LYS A 11 -25.49 -14.17 13.46
N LYS A 12 -26.07 -14.31 12.25
CA LYS A 12 -26.70 -13.21 11.50
C LYS A 12 -28.11 -12.93 12.01
N GLU A 13 -28.22 -12.19 13.11
CA GLU A 13 -29.50 -11.94 13.80
C GLU A 13 -30.04 -10.51 13.59
N LEU A 14 -29.20 -9.57 13.14
CA LEU A 14 -29.54 -8.14 13.08
C LEU A 14 -30.22 -7.77 11.74
N GLY A 15 -31.43 -7.19 11.81
CA GLY A 15 -32.16 -6.69 10.65
C GLY A 15 -31.89 -5.21 10.33
N LEU A 16 -32.63 -4.68 9.34
CA LEU A 16 -32.55 -3.26 8.95
C LEU A 16 -32.77 -2.29 10.11
N PHE A 17 -33.79 -2.57 10.94
CA PHE A 17 -34.12 -1.71 12.08
C PHE A 17 -33.02 -1.73 13.14
N ASP A 18 -32.32 -2.86 13.31
CA ASP A 18 -31.20 -2.96 14.26
C ASP A 18 -30.00 -2.15 13.75
N VAL A 19 -29.71 -2.20 12.45
CA VAL A 19 -28.68 -1.34 11.82
C VAL A 19 -29.04 0.14 12.02
N PHE A 20 -30.28 0.52 11.73
CA PHE A 20 -30.78 1.88 11.97
C PHE A 20 -30.63 2.28 13.45
N ALA A 21 -31.07 1.44 14.39
CA ALA A 21 -31.01 1.73 15.82
C ALA A 21 -29.56 1.87 16.32
N VAL A 22 -28.64 1.02 15.87
CA VAL A 22 -27.23 1.09 16.26
C VAL A 22 -26.57 2.36 15.74
N SER A 23 -26.81 2.74 14.47
CA SER A 23 -26.28 3.98 13.90
C SER A 23 -26.86 5.21 14.59
N THR A 24 -28.19 5.30 14.65
CA THR A 24 -28.93 6.45 15.17
C THR A 24 -28.62 6.68 16.65
N GLY A 25 -28.66 5.63 17.48
CA GLY A 25 -28.33 5.72 18.90
C GLY A 25 -26.88 6.16 19.14
N ALA A 26 -25.93 5.72 18.31
CA ALA A 26 -24.53 6.10 18.41
C ALA A 26 -24.24 7.53 17.91
N MET A 27 -25.12 8.13 17.11
CA MET A 27 -24.99 9.53 16.69
C MET A 27 -25.54 10.45 17.77
N PHE A 28 -26.81 10.28 18.18
CA PHE A 28 -27.53 11.25 19.01
C PHE A 28 -26.82 11.70 20.29
N SER A 29 -26.33 10.76 21.10
CA SER A 29 -25.70 10.96 22.42
C SER A 29 -25.05 12.35 22.68
N SER A 30 -23.73 12.46 22.71
CA SER A 30 -23.06 13.75 22.96
C SER A 30 -23.14 14.70 21.77
N GLY A 31 -23.43 14.18 20.57
CA GLY A 31 -23.53 14.99 19.37
C GLY A 31 -24.71 15.97 19.36
N PHE A 32 -25.81 15.63 20.03
CA PHE A 32 -27.00 16.47 20.14
C PHE A 32 -27.17 17.09 21.52
N PHE A 33 -26.94 16.32 22.59
CA PHE A 33 -27.25 16.81 23.94
C PHE A 33 -26.17 17.74 24.53
N LEU A 34 -24.91 17.62 24.09
CA LEU A 34 -23.77 18.34 24.70
C LEU A 34 -23.09 19.30 23.71
N LEU A 35 -22.90 18.86 22.46
CA LEU A 35 -22.10 19.60 21.49
C LEU A 35 -22.68 20.92 20.95
N PRO A 36 -24.02 21.13 20.85
CA PRO A 36 -24.56 22.36 20.27
C PRO A 36 -24.09 23.65 20.94
N GLY A 37 -24.01 23.71 22.27
CA GLY A 37 -23.55 24.91 22.98
C GLY A 37 -22.09 25.23 22.68
N LEU A 38 -21.22 24.22 22.77
CA LEU A 38 -19.80 24.33 22.41
C LEU A 38 -19.59 24.72 20.92
N ALA A 39 -20.48 24.26 20.04
CA ALA A 39 -20.43 24.57 18.61
C ALA A 39 -20.97 25.99 18.31
N ALA A 40 -22.00 26.42 19.02
CA ALA A 40 -22.55 27.77 18.95
C ALA A 40 -21.53 28.82 19.42
N ALA A 41 -20.65 28.48 20.38
CA ALA A 41 -19.51 29.31 20.77
C ALA A 41 -18.53 29.63 19.63
N LYS A 42 -18.56 28.86 18.54
CA LYS A 42 -17.65 29.01 17.39
C LYS A 42 -18.31 29.52 16.12
N ALA A 43 -19.60 29.26 15.93
CA ALA A 43 -20.35 29.64 14.73
C ALA A 43 -21.51 30.61 14.98
N GLY A 44 -21.89 30.83 16.24
CA GLY A 44 -23.13 31.54 16.58
C GLY A 44 -24.34 30.83 15.94
N PRO A 45 -25.33 31.59 15.45
CA PRO A 45 -26.52 31.02 14.83
C PRO A 45 -26.24 30.09 13.63
N ALA A 46 -25.15 30.33 12.90
CA ALA A 46 -24.75 29.49 11.77
C ALA A 46 -24.39 28.03 12.16
N VAL A 47 -24.34 27.69 13.45
CA VAL A 47 -24.16 26.30 13.92
C VAL A 47 -25.17 25.33 13.32
N MET A 48 -26.42 25.76 13.05
CA MET A 48 -27.42 24.93 12.37
C MET A 48 -26.96 24.49 10.96
N LEU A 49 -26.27 25.38 10.23
CA LEU A 49 -25.68 25.06 8.94
C LEU A 49 -24.45 24.17 9.09
N ALA A 50 -23.69 24.32 10.18
CA ALA A 50 -22.55 23.46 10.44
C ALA A 50 -22.98 21.99 10.58
N TYR A 51 -24.08 21.72 11.29
CA TYR A 51 -24.68 20.40 11.38
C TYR A 51 -25.19 19.92 10.02
N LEU A 52 -25.93 20.75 9.27
CA LEU A 52 -26.42 20.40 7.93
C LEU A 52 -25.27 19.98 7.01
N PHE A 53 -24.22 20.81 6.91
CA PHE A 53 -23.08 20.53 6.06
C PHE A 53 -22.27 19.33 6.56
N ALA A 54 -22.11 19.12 7.87
CA ALA A 54 -21.47 17.90 8.38
C ALA A 54 -22.24 16.64 7.97
N GLY A 55 -23.59 16.67 8.02
CA GLY A 55 -24.44 15.58 7.55
C GLY A 55 -24.36 15.31 6.05
N VAL A 56 -24.13 16.34 5.23
CA VAL A 56 -23.92 16.18 3.78
C VAL A 56 -22.50 15.70 3.47
N LEU A 57 -21.49 16.29 4.12
CA LEU A 57 -20.08 16.04 3.85
C LEU A 57 -19.61 14.66 4.34
N ILE A 58 -20.37 13.98 5.20
CA ILE A 58 -20.09 12.58 5.58
C ILE A 58 -20.54 11.56 4.53
N LEU A 59 -21.38 11.95 3.56
CA LEU A 59 -21.90 11.03 2.52
C LEU A 59 -20.82 10.20 1.81
N PRO A 60 -19.67 10.76 1.38
CA PRO A 60 -18.59 9.96 0.80
C PRO A 60 -18.12 8.83 1.71
N ALA A 61 -17.88 9.12 2.98
CA ALA A 61 -17.44 8.15 3.96
C ALA A 61 -18.53 7.10 4.24
N MET A 62 -19.80 7.52 4.30
CA MET A 62 -20.94 6.61 4.45
C MET A 62 -21.01 5.62 3.28
N TYR A 63 -20.99 6.10 2.03
CA TYR A 63 -21.05 5.26 0.85
C TYR A 63 -19.84 4.31 0.75
N SER A 64 -18.64 4.83 1.02
CA SER A 64 -17.42 4.03 1.02
C SER A 64 -17.44 2.95 2.12
N MET A 65 -17.94 3.28 3.30
CA MET A 65 -18.11 2.29 4.38
C MET A 65 -19.16 1.23 4.03
N ALA A 66 -20.27 1.60 3.41
CA ALA A 66 -21.29 0.64 2.99
C ALA A 66 -20.75 -0.35 1.95
N GLU A 67 -19.96 0.13 0.98
CA GLU A 67 -19.32 -0.72 -0.02
C GLU A 67 -18.30 -1.68 0.59
N LEU A 68 -17.40 -1.19 1.45
CA LEU A 68 -16.40 -2.03 2.11
C LEU A 68 -17.05 -3.05 3.06
N SER A 69 -18.11 -2.65 3.79
CA SER A 69 -18.80 -3.53 4.73
C SER A 69 -19.60 -4.64 4.06
N THR A 70 -20.06 -4.42 2.82
CA THR A 70 -20.77 -5.45 2.05
C THR A 70 -19.81 -6.37 1.30
N ALA A 71 -18.65 -5.87 0.83
CA ALA A 71 -17.60 -6.70 0.24
C ALA A 71 -16.84 -7.55 1.27
N LEU A 72 -16.56 -7.00 2.45
CA LEU A 72 -15.71 -7.61 3.46
C LEU A 72 -16.43 -7.65 4.82
N PRO A 73 -17.52 -8.43 4.97
CA PRO A 73 -18.29 -8.47 6.22
C PRO A 73 -17.49 -9.24 7.27
N ARG A 74 -16.48 -8.60 7.87
CA ARG A 74 -15.65 -9.14 8.95
C ARG A 74 -15.59 -8.24 10.17
N ALA A 75 -15.49 -8.86 11.35
CA ALA A 75 -15.29 -8.17 12.61
C ALA A 75 -13.92 -7.44 12.59
N GLY A 76 -13.94 -6.13 12.78
CA GLY A 76 -12.73 -5.29 12.75
C GLY A 76 -12.93 -3.91 12.12
N GLY A 77 -14.09 -3.65 11.48
CA GLY A 77 -14.47 -2.32 11.02
C GLY A 77 -13.42 -1.64 10.13
N SER A 78 -13.18 -0.35 10.36
CA SER A 78 -12.23 0.46 9.60
C SER A 78 -10.82 -0.11 9.59
N TYR A 79 -10.34 -0.67 10.71
CA TYR A 79 -9.04 -1.32 10.79
C TYR A 79 -8.89 -2.42 9.74
N PHE A 80 -9.87 -3.32 9.68
CA PHE A 80 -9.84 -4.46 8.76
C PHE A 80 -9.82 -3.99 7.31
N PHE A 81 -10.62 -2.98 6.97
CA PHE A 81 -10.68 -2.44 5.61
C PHE A 81 -9.37 -1.75 5.22
N LEU A 82 -8.83 -0.90 6.09
CA LEU A 82 -7.61 -0.14 5.83
C LEU A 82 -6.39 -1.03 5.72
N ASP A 83 -6.29 -2.03 6.59
CA ASP A 83 -5.21 -3.01 6.53
C ASP A 83 -5.22 -3.83 5.23
N ARG A 84 -6.40 -4.29 4.80
CA ARG A 84 -6.53 -5.17 3.62
C ARG A 84 -6.34 -4.40 2.32
N SER A 85 -6.79 -3.14 2.29
CA SER A 85 -6.67 -2.27 1.12
C SER A 85 -5.29 -1.64 1.00
N LEU A 86 -4.81 -0.97 2.05
CA LEU A 86 -3.63 -0.10 2.02
C LEU A 86 -2.39 -0.73 2.69
N GLY A 87 -2.55 -1.89 3.33
CA GLY A 87 -1.47 -2.66 3.96
C GLY A 87 -1.30 -2.40 5.45
N PRO A 88 -0.45 -3.17 6.15
CA PRO A 88 -0.34 -3.14 7.62
C PRO A 88 0.10 -1.81 8.22
N MET A 89 0.87 -0.99 7.49
CA MET A 89 1.27 0.34 7.94
C MET A 89 0.05 1.26 8.12
N VAL A 90 -0.77 1.38 7.07
CA VAL A 90 -2.01 2.18 7.13
C VAL A 90 -3.07 1.48 7.97
N GLY A 91 -3.06 0.14 8.00
CA GLY A 91 -3.84 -0.65 8.95
C GLY A 91 -3.56 -0.27 10.40
N THR A 92 -2.30 -0.07 10.78
CA THR A 92 -1.90 0.35 12.14
C THR A 92 -2.44 1.74 12.46
N VAL A 93 -2.29 2.71 11.54
CA VAL A 93 -2.85 4.06 11.67
C VAL A 93 -4.38 3.99 11.80
N GLY A 94 -5.02 3.17 10.98
CA GLY A 94 -6.46 2.95 10.98
C GLY A 94 -6.97 2.34 12.29
N GLY A 95 -6.29 1.33 12.81
CA GLY A 95 -6.68 0.59 14.00
C GLY A 95 -6.48 1.38 15.29
N LEU A 96 -5.28 1.89 15.53
CA LEU A 96 -5.00 2.75 16.70
C LEU A 96 -5.77 4.07 16.60
N GLY A 97 -5.85 4.67 15.40
CA GLY A 97 -6.61 5.89 15.17
C GLY A 97 -8.11 5.71 15.45
N THR A 98 -8.72 4.61 15.01
CA THR A 98 -10.14 4.35 15.32
C THR A 98 -10.34 4.01 16.80
N PHE A 99 -9.42 3.29 17.43
CA PHE A 99 -9.45 3.06 18.88
C PHE A 99 -9.44 4.40 19.65
N LEU A 100 -8.58 5.34 19.28
CA LEU A 100 -8.51 6.67 19.89
C LEU A 100 -9.76 7.50 19.61
N ALA A 101 -10.27 7.48 18.37
CA ALA A 101 -11.51 8.20 18.01
C ALA A 101 -12.71 7.71 18.82
N LEU A 102 -12.86 6.39 18.98
CA LEU A 102 -13.94 5.80 19.77
C LEU A 102 -13.79 6.11 21.26
N THR A 103 -12.57 6.01 21.81
CA THR A 103 -12.34 6.32 23.22
C THR A 103 -12.58 7.80 23.54
N LEU A 104 -12.15 8.73 22.68
CA LEU A 104 -12.48 10.15 22.82
C LEU A 104 -13.99 10.40 22.74
N LYS A 105 -14.68 9.81 21.74
CA LYS A 105 -16.14 9.97 21.59
C LYS A 105 -16.89 9.42 22.80
N THR A 106 -16.51 8.25 23.31
CA THR A 106 -17.14 7.65 24.49
C THR A 106 -16.83 8.45 25.76
N ALA A 107 -15.62 8.95 25.93
CA ALA A 107 -15.27 9.88 27.01
C ALA A 107 -16.13 11.14 26.98
N PHE A 108 -16.39 11.69 25.80
CA PHE A 108 -17.27 12.85 25.62
C PHE A 108 -18.72 12.55 26.03
N ALA A 109 -19.23 11.36 25.69
CA ALA A 109 -20.55 10.91 26.15
C ALA A 109 -20.62 10.77 27.69
N LEU A 110 -19.56 10.28 28.32
CA LEU A 110 -19.48 10.13 29.78
C LEU A 110 -19.43 11.48 30.51
N ILE A 111 -18.76 12.48 29.93
CA ILE A 111 -18.84 13.88 30.40
C ILE A 111 -20.27 14.39 30.30
N GLY A 112 -20.97 14.06 29.21
CA GLY A 112 -22.40 14.38 29.05
C GLY A 112 -23.26 13.79 30.17
N ILE A 113 -22.98 12.55 30.61
CA ILE A 113 -23.67 11.99 31.78
C ILE A 113 -23.41 12.84 33.02
N GLY A 114 -22.15 13.22 33.27
CA GLY A 114 -21.81 14.06 34.42
C GLY A 114 -22.53 15.42 34.38
N ALA A 115 -22.62 16.04 33.21
CA ALA A 115 -23.31 17.32 33.03
C ALA A 115 -24.82 17.20 33.29
N TYR A 116 -25.48 16.17 32.75
CA TYR A 116 -26.91 15.96 32.94
C TYR A 116 -27.27 15.38 34.32
N ALA A 117 -26.36 14.65 34.96
CA ALA A 117 -26.55 14.16 36.33
C ALA A 117 -26.49 15.29 37.36
N ALA A 118 -25.87 16.42 37.02
CA ALA A 118 -25.78 17.60 37.89
C ALA A 118 -27.15 18.18 38.26
N PHE A 119 -28.20 17.93 37.47
CA PHE A 119 -29.58 18.30 37.81
C PHE A 119 -30.14 17.53 39.02
N PHE A 120 -29.58 16.37 39.35
CA PHE A 120 -30.04 15.53 40.47
C PHE A 120 -29.02 15.36 41.58
N VAL A 121 -27.73 15.49 41.26
CA VAL A 121 -26.63 15.22 42.18
C VAL A 121 -25.57 16.31 42.06
N GLU A 122 -25.28 16.98 43.16
CA GLU A 122 -24.23 18.01 43.25
C GLU A 122 -22.83 17.37 43.33
N LEU A 123 -22.38 16.75 42.23
CA LEU A 123 -21.04 16.17 42.12
C LEU A 123 -20.27 16.76 40.93
N PRO A 124 -18.92 16.85 41.01
CA PRO A 124 -18.13 17.31 39.88
C PRO A 124 -18.33 16.41 38.64
N ILE A 125 -18.61 17.02 37.49
CA ILE A 125 -18.87 16.34 36.20
C ILE A 125 -17.83 15.26 35.89
N LYS A 126 -16.53 15.60 36.02
CA LYS A 126 -15.42 14.67 35.75
C LYS A 126 -15.42 13.47 36.69
N SER A 127 -15.75 13.66 37.97
CA SER A 127 -15.79 12.57 38.95
C SER A 127 -16.90 11.57 38.63
N VAL A 128 -18.09 12.06 38.26
CA VAL A 128 -19.20 11.22 37.81
C VAL A 128 -18.83 10.46 36.53
N ALA A 129 -18.23 11.13 35.56
CA ALA A 129 -17.79 10.52 34.31
C ALA A 129 -16.75 9.41 34.53
N VAL A 130 -15.75 9.62 35.40
CA VAL A 130 -14.75 8.60 35.75
C VAL A 130 -15.40 7.42 36.48
N ALA A 131 -16.25 7.68 37.47
CA ALA A 131 -16.95 6.62 38.21
C ALA A 131 -17.78 5.74 37.27
N LEU A 132 -18.54 6.35 36.35
CA LEU A 132 -19.33 5.61 35.37
C LEU A 132 -18.47 4.87 34.35
N THR A 133 -17.30 5.41 33.98
CA THR A 133 -16.34 4.68 33.13
C THR A 133 -15.94 3.37 33.80
N VAL A 134 -15.66 3.38 35.10
CA VAL A 134 -15.32 2.19 35.87
C VAL A 134 -16.51 1.22 35.95
N VAL A 135 -17.73 1.73 36.14
CA VAL A 135 -18.95 0.90 36.13
C VAL A 135 -19.14 0.22 34.78
N PHE A 136 -19.06 0.95 33.67
CA PHE A 136 -19.19 0.36 32.33
C PHE A 136 -18.05 -0.61 32.03
N MET A 137 -16.83 -0.35 32.52
CA MET A 137 -15.71 -1.29 32.42
C MET A 137 -16.03 -2.60 33.15
N ALA A 138 -16.56 -2.55 34.37
CA ALA A 138 -16.98 -3.73 35.11
C ALA A 138 -18.09 -4.51 34.37
N ILE A 139 -19.12 -3.82 33.87
CA ILE A 139 -20.22 -4.42 33.08
C ILE A 139 -19.67 -5.15 31.85
N ASN A 140 -18.76 -4.51 31.11
CA ASN A 140 -18.15 -5.10 29.91
C ASN A 140 -17.20 -6.26 30.24
N ILE A 141 -16.51 -6.22 31.38
CA ILE A 141 -15.65 -7.33 31.84
C ILE A 141 -16.50 -8.54 32.20
N VAL A 142 -17.59 -8.36 32.95
CA VAL A 142 -18.52 -9.44 33.32
C VAL A 142 -19.24 -10.03 32.09
N GLY A 143 -19.24 -9.30 30.97
CA GLY A 143 -19.84 -9.75 29.72
C GLY A 143 -21.36 -9.56 29.69
N ALA A 144 -21.88 -8.65 30.50
CA ALA A 144 -23.26 -8.22 30.43
C ALA A 144 -23.48 -7.46 29.12
N LYS A 145 -23.98 -8.16 28.10
CA LYS A 145 -24.29 -7.58 26.80
C LYS A 145 -25.65 -6.90 26.87
N GLU A 146 -25.72 -5.66 26.40
CA GLU A 146 -26.99 -5.03 26.05
C GLU A 146 -27.71 -5.93 25.04
N THR A 147 -28.96 -6.25 25.30
CA THR A 147 -29.75 -7.01 24.34
C THR A 147 -30.10 -6.09 23.17
N THR A 148 -30.09 -6.60 21.94
CA THR A 148 -30.55 -5.85 20.76
C THR A 148 -31.96 -5.28 20.96
N THR A 149 -32.80 -5.95 21.75
CA THR A 149 -34.12 -5.46 22.16
C THR A 149 -34.05 -4.21 23.04
N LEU A 150 -33.18 -4.18 24.06
CA LEU A 150 -32.98 -2.99 24.89
C LEU A 150 -32.52 -1.80 24.03
N GLN A 151 -31.54 -2.00 23.14
CA GLN A 151 -31.07 -0.96 22.23
C GLN A 151 -32.22 -0.41 21.35
N ARG A 152 -33.06 -1.29 20.80
CA ARG A 152 -34.23 -0.89 20.00
C ARG A 152 -35.20 -0.03 20.81
N ILE A 153 -35.55 -0.46 22.02
CA ILE A 153 -36.45 0.26 22.91
C ILE A 153 -35.88 1.64 23.24
N LEU A 154 -34.61 1.71 23.64
CA LEU A 154 -33.94 2.96 23.99
C LEU A 154 -33.93 3.95 22.81
N VAL A 155 -33.67 3.50 21.60
CA VAL A 155 -33.67 4.37 20.41
C VAL A 155 -35.07 4.84 20.04
N VAL A 156 -36.09 3.98 20.14
CA VAL A 156 -37.48 4.37 19.88
C VAL A 156 -37.92 5.45 20.87
N ILE A 157 -37.66 5.25 22.17
CA ILE A 157 -37.98 6.23 23.22
C ILE A 157 -37.23 7.54 22.96
N LEU A 158 -35.93 7.46 22.65
CA LEU A 158 -35.12 8.63 22.34
C LEU A 158 -35.69 9.42 21.15
N LEU A 159 -36.00 8.74 20.05
CA LEU A 159 -36.56 9.39 18.86
C LEU A 159 -37.95 9.99 19.14
N ALA A 160 -38.79 9.33 19.93
CA ALA A 160 -40.08 9.86 20.34
C ALA A 160 -39.93 11.14 21.18
N VAL A 161 -39.01 11.14 22.15
CA VAL A 161 -38.71 12.31 22.98
C VAL A 161 -38.15 13.46 22.15
N LEU A 162 -37.23 13.18 21.22
CA LEU A 162 -36.65 14.21 20.36
C LEU A 162 -37.64 14.74 19.31
N ALA A 163 -38.53 13.90 18.80
CA ALA A 163 -39.62 14.34 17.93
C ALA A 163 -40.58 15.26 18.71
N PHE A 164 -40.93 14.90 19.95
CA PHE A 164 -41.75 15.73 20.82
C PHE A 164 -41.08 17.08 21.12
N PHE A 165 -39.80 17.08 21.51
CA PHE A 165 -38.99 18.29 21.68
C PHE A 165 -39.00 19.17 20.44
N THR A 166 -38.79 18.57 19.26
CA THR A 166 -38.73 19.31 17.99
C THR A 166 -40.08 19.94 17.64
N VAL A 167 -41.18 19.19 17.77
CA VAL A 167 -42.54 19.69 17.50
C VAL A 167 -42.90 20.84 18.42
N GLN A 168 -42.65 20.68 19.72
CA GLN A 168 -43.00 21.68 20.74
C GLN A 168 -42.12 22.92 20.61
N GLY A 169 -40.81 22.76 20.37
CA GLY A 169 -39.93 23.89 20.10
C GLY A 169 -40.32 24.67 18.84
N PHE A 170 -40.79 23.99 17.78
CA PHE A 170 -41.32 24.68 16.61
C PHE A 170 -42.62 25.45 16.90
N ILE A 171 -43.54 24.87 17.67
CA ILE A 171 -44.75 25.58 18.10
C ILE A 171 -44.36 26.82 18.89
N PHE A 172 -43.45 26.70 19.85
CA PHE A 172 -42.98 27.83 20.65
C PHE A 172 -42.36 28.93 19.78
N VAL A 173 -41.39 28.60 18.93
CA VAL A 173 -40.65 29.57 18.10
C VAL A 173 -41.53 30.28 17.07
N PHE A 174 -42.51 29.59 16.48
CA PHE A 174 -43.32 30.14 15.38
C PHE A 174 -44.71 30.64 15.79
N VAL A 175 -45.23 30.23 16.95
CA VAL A 175 -46.59 30.56 17.40
C VAL A 175 -46.59 31.40 18.67
N GLU A 176 -45.75 31.05 19.65
CA GLU A 176 -45.78 31.67 20.98
C GLU A 176 -44.78 32.82 21.13
N GLN A 177 -43.56 32.65 20.59
CA GLN A 177 -42.48 33.60 20.71
C GLN A 177 -42.63 34.76 19.70
N PRO A 178 -42.40 36.03 20.10
CA PRO A 178 -42.40 37.15 19.17
C PRO A 178 -41.34 36.99 18.08
N VAL A 179 -41.73 37.18 16.81
CA VAL A 179 -40.82 37.09 15.65
C VAL A 179 -39.59 38.01 15.78
N ALA A 180 -39.74 39.15 16.46
CA ALA A 180 -38.65 40.08 16.70
C ALA A 180 -37.55 39.46 17.59
N GLU A 181 -37.92 38.64 18.57
CA GLU A 181 -37.00 37.98 19.49
C GLU A 181 -36.25 36.84 18.79
N THR A 182 -36.96 35.99 18.05
CA THR A 182 -36.35 34.97 17.18
C THR A 182 -35.36 35.61 16.21
N ARG A 183 -35.71 36.77 15.64
CA ARG A 183 -34.84 37.50 14.72
C ARG A 183 -33.61 38.05 15.43
N SER A 184 -33.73 38.57 16.65
CA SER A 184 -32.58 39.06 17.41
C SER A 184 -31.62 37.92 17.77
N GLN A 185 -32.12 36.74 18.13
CA GLN A 185 -31.25 35.59 18.42
C GLN A 185 -30.48 35.10 17.18
N LEU A 186 -31.07 35.24 15.99
CA LEU A 186 -30.42 34.87 14.73
C LEU A 186 -29.45 35.94 14.19
N GLN A 187 -29.35 37.12 14.81
CA GLN A 187 -28.55 38.24 14.32
C GLN A 187 -27.42 38.65 15.27
N PRO A 188 -26.18 38.83 14.77
CA PRO A 188 -25.72 38.49 13.42
C PRO A 188 -25.69 36.97 13.20
N PHE A 189 -26.02 36.52 11.98
CA PHE A 189 -26.11 35.08 11.68
C PHE A 189 -24.73 34.40 11.62
N LEU A 190 -23.71 35.11 11.12
CA LEU A 190 -22.32 34.65 11.02
C LEU A 190 -21.38 35.56 11.84
N PRO A 191 -21.49 35.59 13.18
CA PRO A 191 -20.69 36.46 14.04
C PRO A 191 -19.19 36.20 13.91
N PHE A 192 -18.81 34.95 13.62
CA PHE A 192 -17.42 34.51 13.47
C PHE A 192 -17.00 34.32 12.01
N GLY A 193 -17.83 34.79 11.06
CA GLY A 193 -17.61 34.69 9.62
C GLY A 193 -17.58 33.25 9.08
N VAL A 194 -17.22 33.14 7.80
CA VAL A 194 -17.15 31.86 7.08
C VAL A 194 -16.10 30.91 7.69
N LYS A 195 -14.99 31.45 8.19
CA LYS A 195 -13.95 30.65 8.86
C LYS A 195 -14.48 29.94 10.11
N GLY A 196 -15.28 30.64 10.93
CA GLY A 196 -15.95 30.05 12.10
C GLY A 196 -16.89 28.91 11.70
N LEU A 197 -17.69 29.12 10.64
CA LEU A 197 -18.57 28.08 10.10
C LEU A 197 -17.80 26.82 9.68
N PHE A 198 -16.76 26.94 8.85
CA PHE A 198 -15.97 25.78 8.40
C PHE A 198 -15.23 25.06 9.54
N SER A 199 -14.71 25.81 10.52
CA SER A 199 -14.14 25.22 11.74
C SER A 199 -15.19 24.43 12.52
N THR A 200 -16.41 24.95 12.62
CA THR A 200 -17.51 24.30 13.33
C THR A 200 -18.03 23.07 12.59
N ILE A 201 -18.08 23.09 11.25
CA ILE A 201 -18.42 21.91 10.43
C ILE A 201 -17.47 20.74 10.79
N GLY A 202 -16.16 21.00 10.82
CA GLY A 202 -15.18 20.00 11.24
C GLY A 202 -15.36 19.59 12.71
N PHE A 203 -15.64 20.55 13.60
CA PHE A 203 -15.86 20.29 15.03
C PHE A 203 -17.06 19.37 15.31
N VAL A 204 -18.19 19.57 14.62
CA VAL A 204 -19.42 18.79 14.84
C VAL A 204 -19.43 17.42 14.13
N PHE A 205 -18.38 17.09 13.38
CA PHE A 205 -18.29 15.82 12.65
C PHE A 205 -18.32 14.59 13.58
N VAL A 206 -17.85 14.71 14.82
CA VAL A 206 -17.94 13.65 15.85
C VAL A 206 -19.38 13.22 16.14
N SER A 207 -20.35 14.14 16.01
CA SER A 207 -21.78 13.83 16.15
C SER A 207 -22.22 12.77 15.12
N TYR A 208 -21.66 12.85 13.91
CA TYR A 208 -21.97 11.94 12.82
C TYR A 208 -21.11 10.67 12.79
N ALA A 209 -20.02 10.63 13.55
CA ALA A 209 -19.08 9.49 13.59
C ALA A 209 -19.75 8.13 13.88
N GLY A 210 -20.86 8.15 14.62
CA GLY A 210 -21.63 6.96 15.01
C GLY A 210 -22.18 6.17 13.81
N LEU A 211 -22.38 6.83 12.68
CA LEU A 211 -22.89 6.24 11.45
C LEU A 211 -22.07 5.02 10.98
N THR A 212 -20.75 5.09 11.15
CA THR A 212 -19.82 4.06 10.65
C THR A 212 -19.65 2.88 11.61
N LYS A 213 -20.29 2.92 12.78
CA LYS A 213 -20.30 1.84 13.78
C LYS A 213 -20.88 0.53 13.22
N VAL A 214 -21.78 0.62 12.23
CA VAL A 214 -22.38 -0.54 11.54
C VAL A 214 -21.33 -1.50 10.99
N ALA A 215 -20.19 -1.00 10.52
CA ALA A 215 -19.13 -1.85 10.00
C ALA A 215 -18.58 -2.84 11.04
N SER A 216 -18.64 -2.50 12.33
CA SER A 216 -18.17 -3.38 13.41
C SER A 216 -19.11 -4.54 13.74
N ILE A 217 -20.35 -4.47 13.26
CA ILE A 217 -21.41 -5.49 13.44
C ILE A 217 -21.84 -6.11 12.11
N ALA A 218 -21.15 -5.79 11.00
CA ALA A 218 -21.53 -6.24 9.66
C ALA A 218 -21.65 -7.78 9.53
N GLU A 219 -20.83 -8.54 10.28
CA GLU A 219 -20.92 -10.02 10.35
C GLU A 219 -22.25 -10.52 10.93
N GLU A 220 -22.88 -9.75 11.83
CA GLU A 220 -24.11 -10.08 12.55
C GLU A 220 -25.37 -9.64 11.78
N VAL A 221 -25.22 -8.90 10.67
CA VAL A 221 -26.35 -8.36 9.89
C VAL A 221 -26.91 -9.39 8.91
N ARG A 222 -28.23 -9.59 8.96
CA ARG A 222 -29.00 -10.34 7.96
C ARG A 222 -29.13 -9.51 6.68
N ASN A 223 -28.91 -10.12 5.52
CA ASN A 223 -28.93 -9.44 4.20
C ASN A 223 -28.09 -8.13 4.19
N PRO A 224 -26.78 -8.21 4.48
CA PRO A 224 -25.92 -7.03 4.67
C PRO A 224 -25.94 -6.08 3.46
N ASP A 225 -26.00 -6.62 2.24
CA ASP A 225 -26.00 -5.86 0.97
C ASP A 225 -27.12 -4.84 0.87
N ARG A 226 -28.27 -5.11 1.50
CA ARG A 226 -29.42 -4.22 1.55
C ARG A 226 -29.51 -3.47 2.87
N ASN A 227 -29.34 -4.19 3.99
CA ASN A 227 -29.67 -3.65 5.30
C ASN A 227 -28.61 -2.66 5.82
N ILE A 228 -27.33 -2.86 5.49
CA ILE A 228 -26.25 -1.92 5.83
C ILE A 228 -26.46 -0.56 5.14
N PRO A 229 -26.50 -0.47 3.79
CA PRO A 229 -26.61 0.83 3.13
C PRO A 229 -27.92 1.54 3.47
N LEU A 230 -29.07 0.83 3.47
CA LEU A 230 -30.35 1.45 3.79
C LEU A 230 -30.40 1.94 5.25
N GLY A 231 -29.91 1.14 6.20
CA GLY A 231 -29.88 1.53 7.61
C GLY A 231 -29.00 2.75 7.87
N MET A 232 -27.84 2.83 7.19
CA MET A 232 -26.95 4.00 7.25
C MET A 232 -27.61 5.25 6.64
N MET A 233 -28.22 5.15 5.46
CA MET A 233 -28.89 6.29 4.82
C MET A 233 -30.08 6.81 5.64
N LEU A 234 -30.93 5.90 6.15
CA LEU A 234 -32.08 6.26 6.98
C LEU A 234 -31.64 6.92 8.28
N SER A 235 -30.62 6.36 8.95
CA SER A 235 -30.09 6.94 10.19
C SER A 235 -29.47 8.32 9.97
N LEU A 236 -28.69 8.50 8.89
CA LEU A 236 -28.13 9.80 8.53
C LEU A 236 -29.21 10.84 8.24
N GLY A 237 -30.24 10.48 7.47
CA GLY A 237 -31.34 11.40 7.13
C GLY A 237 -32.13 11.85 8.37
N VAL A 238 -32.58 10.90 9.19
CA VAL A 238 -33.32 11.19 10.44
C VAL A 238 -32.47 12.01 11.41
N THR A 239 -31.20 11.62 11.60
CA THR A 239 -30.32 12.32 12.54
C THR A 239 -29.99 13.72 12.06
N THR A 240 -29.69 13.92 10.78
CA THR A 240 -29.43 15.25 10.22
C THR A 240 -30.64 16.17 10.38
N PHE A 241 -31.84 15.67 10.12
CA PHE A 241 -33.07 16.44 10.29
C PHE A 241 -33.23 16.90 11.75
N ILE A 242 -33.18 15.97 12.72
CA ILE A 242 -33.37 16.30 14.14
C ILE A 242 -32.24 17.21 14.64
N TYR A 243 -31.00 16.99 14.21
CA TYR A 243 -29.88 17.86 14.57
C TYR A 243 -30.10 19.29 14.09
N VAL A 244 -30.40 19.48 12.80
CA VAL A 244 -30.60 20.83 12.25
C VAL A 244 -31.81 21.51 12.88
N ALA A 245 -32.93 20.80 13.01
CA ALA A 245 -34.16 21.33 13.61
C ALA A 245 -33.97 21.67 15.10
N GLY A 246 -33.41 20.75 15.89
CA GLY A 246 -33.19 20.95 17.32
C GLY A 246 -32.16 22.03 17.61
N VAL A 247 -31.08 22.11 16.83
CA VAL A 247 -30.08 23.17 16.96
C VAL A 247 -30.66 24.53 16.55
N PHE A 248 -31.50 24.57 15.51
CA PHE A 248 -32.25 25.79 15.17
C PHE A 248 -33.13 26.24 16.34
N ILE A 249 -33.87 25.32 16.98
CA ILE A 249 -34.71 25.63 18.15
C ILE A 249 -33.85 26.17 19.29
N MET A 250 -32.74 25.50 19.65
CA MET A 250 -31.84 25.96 20.72
C MET A 250 -31.31 27.38 20.45
N VAL A 251 -30.91 27.67 19.21
CA VAL A 251 -30.43 28.99 18.80
C VAL A 251 -31.55 30.04 18.82
N ALA A 252 -32.78 29.68 18.46
CA ALA A 252 -33.91 30.60 18.39
C ALA A 252 -34.50 30.95 19.76
N VAL A 253 -34.38 30.04 20.72
CA VAL A 253 -35.02 30.14 22.04
C VAL A 253 -34.06 30.70 23.09
N LEU A 254 -32.80 30.28 23.10
CA LEU A 254 -31.85 30.61 24.17
C LEU A 254 -31.07 31.90 23.88
N ASP A 255 -30.72 32.60 24.95
CA ASP A 255 -29.81 33.74 24.85
C ASP A 255 -28.43 33.31 24.32
N PRO A 256 -27.75 34.11 23.48
CA PRO A 256 -26.53 33.67 22.83
C PRO A 256 -25.38 33.47 23.81
N ASP A 257 -25.31 34.19 24.93
CA ASP A 257 -24.22 34.03 25.91
C ASP A 257 -24.48 32.82 26.82
N GLU A 258 -25.74 32.57 27.16
CA GLU A 258 -26.16 31.35 27.87
C GLU A 258 -25.86 30.11 27.03
N LEU A 259 -26.35 30.05 25.78
CA LEU A 259 -26.16 28.90 24.89
C LEU A 259 -24.68 28.54 24.67
N ARG A 260 -23.78 29.52 24.59
CA ARG A 260 -22.35 29.27 24.31
C ARG A 260 -21.60 28.63 25.48
N SER A 261 -22.10 28.80 26.70
CA SER A 261 -21.49 28.26 27.92
C SER A 261 -22.20 27.01 28.45
N ASP A 262 -23.36 26.69 27.89
CA ASP A 262 -24.21 25.60 28.34
C ASP A 262 -23.75 24.23 27.81
N LEU A 263 -23.56 23.29 28.73
CA LEU A 263 -23.27 21.87 28.45
C LEU A 263 -24.54 21.01 28.34
N THR A 264 -25.70 21.59 28.60
CA THR A 264 -27.01 20.93 28.58
C THR A 264 -28.05 21.70 27.75
N PRO A 265 -27.72 22.25 26.57
CA PRO A 265 -28.56 23.19 25.82
C PRO A 265 -29.93 22.64 25.43
N VAL A 266 -30.07 21.32 25.28
CA VAL A 266 -31.37 20.70 25.01
C VAL A 266 -32.28 20.74 26.23
N ALA A 267 -31.73 20.57 27.44
CA ALA A 267 -32.49 20.65 28.68
C ALA A 267 -32.91 22.09 28.95
N THR A 268 -31.99 23.04 28.82
CA THR A 268 -32.26 24.48 29.00
C THR A 268 -33.29 25.00 28.00
N ALA A 269 -33.19 24.61 26.73
CA ALA A 269 -34.22 24.95 25.74
C ALA A 269 -35.57 24.34 26.09
N ALA A 270 -35.59 23.09 26.57
CA ALA A 270 -36.82 22.44 26.98
C ALA A 270 -37.50 23.12 28.18
N GLU A 271 -36.74 23.68 29.12
CA GLU A 271 -37.30 24.47 30.23
C GLU A 271 -38.05 25.70 29.75
N ALA A 272 -37.58 26.35 28.68
CA ALA A 272 -38.22 27.55 28.14
C ALA A 272 -39.65 27.28 27.61
N PHE A 273 -39.86 26.14 26.94
CA PHE A 273 -41.14 25.86 26.25
C PHE A 273 -41.96 24.69 26.80
N PHE A 274 -41.48 23.93 27.80
CA PHE A 274 -42.29 22.92 28.50
C PHE A 274 -42.98 23.41 29.76
N HIS A 275 -43.06 24.72 29.97
CA HIS A 275 -43.72 25.34 31.14
C HIS A 275 -45.21 24.98 31.27
N TRP A 276 -45.87 24.53 30.19
CA TRP A 276 -47.26 24.07 30.20
C TRP A 276 -47.44 22.66 30.78
N LEU A 277 -46.38 21.86 30.88
CA LEU A 277 -46.42 20.55 31.55
C LEU A 277 -46.36 20.74 33.07
N PRO A 278 -47.11 19.96 33.86
CA PRO A 278 -47.12 20.13 35.30
C PRO A 278 -45.75 19.77 35.91
N GLY A 279 -45.24 20.66 36.77
CA GLY A 279 -43.96 20.48 37.45
C GLY A 279 -42.77 20.44 36.50
N GLN A 280 -41.74 19.66 36.83
CA GLN A 280 -40.51 19.53 36.04
C GLN A 280 -40.56 18.35 35.03
N ILE A 281 -41.75 17.89 34.64
CA ILE A 281 -41.89 16.69 33.80
C ILE A 281 -41.17 16.85 32.45
N GLY A 282 -41.27 18.02 31.81
CA GLY A 282 -40.59 18.28 30.54
C GLY A 282 -39.07 18.15 30.66
N LEU A 283 -38.48 18.77 31.69
CA LEU A 283 -37.06 18.66 32.01
C LEU A 283 -36.67 17.20 32.29
N LEU A 284 -37.39 16.52 33.18
CA LEU A 284 -37.14 15.12 33.54
C LEU A 284 -37.16 14.20 32.32
N LEU A 285 -38.10 14.42 31.40
CA LEU A 285 -38.22 13.65 30.16
C LEU A 285 -36.98 13.82 29.26
N ILE A 286 -36.47 15.05 29.12
CA ILE A 286 -35.26 15.33 28.33
C ILE A 286 -34.00 14.81 29.02
N VAL A 287 -33.85 15.06 30.32
CA VAL A 287 -32.69 14.62 31.09
C VAL A 287 -32.61 13.08 31.12
N THR A 288 -33.72 12.39 31.34
CA THR A 288 -33.74 10.91 31.32
C THR A 288 -33.44 10.35 29.93
N ALA A 289 -33.95 10.96 28.86
CA ALA A 289 -33.62 10.57 27.50
C ALA A 289 -32.13 10.80 27.17
N ALA A 290 -31.56 11.93 27.62
CA ALA A 290 -30.15 12.23 27.47
C ALA A 290 -29.29 11.20 28.21
N LEU A 291 -29.56 10.95 29.49
CA LEU A 291 -28.86 9.96 30.32
C LEU A 291 -28.92 8.56 29.70
N ALA A 292 -30.08 8.15 29.18
CA ALA A 292 -30.24 6.88 28.48
C ALA A 292 -29.40 6.80 27.19
N ALA A 293 -29.39 7.88 26.38
CA ALA A 293 -28.60 7.96 25.16
C ALA A 293 -27.09 7.93 25.44
N PHE A 294 -26.65 8.65 26.47
CA PHE A 294 -25.27 8.64 26.94
C PHE A 294 -24.87 7.28 27.52
N ALA A 295 -25.70 6.63 28.34
CA ALA A 295 -25.41 5.32 28.90
C ALA A 295 -25.27 4.26 27.79
N SER A 296 -26.18 4.25 26.82
CA SER A 296 -26.10 3.37 25.64
C SER A 296 -24.80 3.60 24.86
N THR A 297 -24.41 4.86 24.63
CA THR A 297 -23.16 5.19 23.91
C THR A 297 -21.91 4.91 24.73
N GLY A 298 -21.96 5.14 26.04
CA GLY A 298 -20.91 4.81 27.01
C GLY A 298 -20.57 3.33 26.97
N ASN A 299 -21.58 2.51 27.23
CA ASN A 299 -21.45 1.06 27.27
C ASN A 299 -21.05 0.47 25.90
N ALA A 300 -21.80 0.80 24.85
CA ALA A 300 -21.57 0.23 23.52
C ALA A 300 -20.31 0.80 22.85
N GLY A 301 -19.90 2.02 23.21
CA GLY A 301 -18.67 2.65 22.76
C GLY A 301 -17.43 2.00 23.37
N LEU A 302 -17.45 1.70 24.67
CA LEU A 302 -16.38 0.94 25.33
C LEU A 302 -16.24 -0.47 24.75
N LEU A 303 -17.35 -1.16 24.53
CA LEU A 303 -17.34 -2.45 23.86
C LEU A 303 -16.72 -2.36 22.46
N SER A 304 -17.13 -1.36 21.68
CA SER A 304 -16.64 -1.16 20.30
C SER A 304 -15.15 -0.84 20.28
N ALA A 305 -14.68 0.06 21.14
CA ALA A 305 -13.27 0.43 21.26
C ALA A 305 -12.41 -0.79 21.61
N SER A 306 -12.85 -1.64 22.54
CA SER A 306 -12.10 -2.84 22.95
C SER A 306 -11.93 -3.89 21.83
N ARG A 307 -12.80 -3.88 20.80
CA ARG A 307 -12.70 -4.81 19.66
C ARG A 307 -11.49 -4.51 18.76
N TYR A 308 -11.02 -3.26 18.70
CA TYR A 308 -9.90 -2.87 17.84
C TYR A 308 -8.58 -3.45 18.35
N PRO A 309 -8.15 -3.24 19.62
CA PRO A 309 -6.94 -3.87 20.14
C PRO A 309 -6.98 -5.40 20.08
N LEU A 310 -8.15 -6.00 20.30
CA LEU A 310 -8.36 -7.44 20.16
C LEU A 310 -8.12 -7.92 18.71
N ALA A 311 -8.71 -7.25 17.72
CA ALA A 311 -8.55 -7.60 16.31
C ALA A 311 -7.10 -7.38 15.84
N MET A 312 -6.47 -6.29 16.26
CA MET A 312 -5.07 -5.99 15.95
C MET A 312 -4.11 -7.00 16.58
N ALA A 313 -4.35 -7.44 17.82
CA ALA A 313 -3.53 -8.47 18.46
C ALA A 313 -3.66 -9.83 17.78
N ARG A 314 -4.85 -10.20 17.29
CA ARG A 314 -5.04 -11.42 16.48
C ARG A 314 -4.27 -11.38 15.17
N ASP A 315 -4.15 -10.19 14.58
CA ASP A 315 -3.36 -9.93 13.38
C ASP A 315 -1.89 -9.61 13.68
N ARG A 316 -1.43 -9.81 14.93
CA ARG A 316 -0.05 -9.55 15.40
C ARG A 316 0.43 -8.10 15.25
N GLN A 317 -0.48 -7.13 15.12
CA GLN A 317 -0.16 -5.70 15.12
C GLN A 317 -0.05 -5.08 16.51
N LEU A 318 -0.56 -5.79 17.52
CA LEU A 318 -0.40 -5.45 18.94
C LEU A 318 0.10 -6.66 19.72
N PRO A 319 0.65 -6.45 20.94
CA PRO A 319 1.08 -7.53 21.80
C PRO A 319 -0.05 -8.52 22.08
N ALA A 320 0.30 -9.81 22.17
CA ALA A 320 -0.67 -10.89 22.38
C ALA A 320 -1.53 -10.74 23.65
N ILE A 321 -1.10 -9.90 24.61
CA ILE A 321 -1.86 -9.60 25.82
C ILE A 321 -3.26 -9.04 25.51
N PHE A 322 -3.40 -8.21 24.48
CA PHE A 322 -4.69 -7.63 24.07
C PHE A 322 -5.61 -8.67 23.39
N GLY A 323 -5.03 -9.79 22.95
CA GLY A 323 -5.76 -10.94 22.41
C GLY A 323 -6.30 -11.90 23.48
N ARG A 324 -5.89 -11.76 24.75
CA ARG A 324 -6.27 -12.68 25.83
C ARG A 324 -7.74 -12.52 26.20
N ILE A 325 -8.44 -13.65 26.27
CA ILE A 325 -9.83 -13.73 26.72
C ILE A 325 -9.84 -14.07 28.21
N GLY A 326 -10.51 -13.24 29.01
CA GLY A 326 -10.63 -13.42 30.46
C GLY A 326 -11.68 -14.47 30.86
N ARG A 327 -11.86 -14.64 32.18
CA ARG A 327 -12.77 -15.62 32.80
C ARG A 327 -14.21 -15.55 32.26
N PHE A 328 -14.69 -14.35 31.94
CA PHE A 328 -16.06 -14.10 31.47
C PHE A 328 -16.20 -14.15 29.93
N LYS A 329 -15.22 -14.71 29.21
CA LYS A 329 -15.19 -14.78 27.74
C LYS A 329 -15.16 -13.40 27.05
N THR A 330 -14.59 -12.41 27.73
CA THR A 330 -14.43 -11.02 27.24
C THR A 330 -12.94 -10.66 27.15
N PRO A 331 -12.53 -9.75 26.24
CA PRO A 331 -11.13 -9.34 26.11
C PRO A 331 -10.73 -8.35 27.20
N THR A 332 -10.58 -8.83 28.45
CA THR A 332 -10.36 -7.99 29.64
C THR A 332 -9.21 -6.98 29.46
N PRO A 333 -8.02 -7.33 28.95
CA PRO A 333 -6.94 -6.35 28.78
C PRO A 333 -7.28 -5.23 27.78
N ALA A 334 -8.01 -5.55 26.71
CA ALA A 334 -8.45 -4.54 25.74
C ALA A 334 -9.53 -3.61 26.32
N ILE A 335 -10.41 -4.13 27.18
CA ILE A 335 -11.42 -3.34 27.90
C ILE A 335 -10.74 -2.39 28.90
N LEU A 336 -9.77 -2.89 29.68
CA LEU A 336 -8.99 -2.09 30.63
C LEU A 336 -8.23 -0.97 29.91
N ALA A 337 -7.59 -1.27 28.77
CA ALA A 337 -6.89 -0.26 27.99
C ALA A 337 -7.84 0.79 27.40
N ALA A 338 -8.99 0.38 26.87
CA ALA A 338 -10.00 1.31 26.36
C ALA A 338 -10.52 2.24 27.46
N GLY A 339 -10.96 1.70 28.59
CA GLY A 339 -11.50 2.53 29.69
C GLY A 339 -10.41 3.34 30.41
N GLY A 340 -9.20 2.81 30.53
CA GLY A 340 -8.05 3.59 31.05
C GLY A 340 -7.72 4.79 30.15
N THR A 341 -7.73 4.60 28.83
CA THR A 341 -7.55 5.67 27.85
C THR A 341 -8.67 6.72 27.96
N MET A 342 -9.93 6.29 28.14
CA MET A 342 -11.05 7.20 28.38
C MET A 342 -10.87 8.02 29.67
N ILE A 343 -10.47 7.39 30.78
CA ILE A 343 -10.20 8.09 32.05
C ILE A 343 -9.12 9.15 31.87
N VAL A 344 -8.01 8.80 31.17
CA VAL A 344 -6.95 9.77 30.86
C VAL A 344 -7.51 10.97 30.09
N PHE A 345 -8.32 10.76 29.05
CA PHE A 345 -8.94 11.86 28.31
C PHE A 345 -9.89 12.70 29.17
N ILE A 346 -10.74 12.09 30.00
CA ILE A 346 -11.66 12.80 30.89
C ILE A 346 -10.90 13.69 31.88
N LEU A 347 -9.77 13.20 32.42
CA LEU A 347 -8.99 13.94 33.40
C LEU A 347 -8.18 15.07 32.76
N VAL A 348 -7.47 14.78 31.67
CA VAL A 348 -6.50 15.70 31.05
C VAL A 348 -7.15 16.75 30.16
N LEU A 349 -8.24 16.42 29.47
CA LEU A 349 -8.88 17.29 28.49
C LEU A 349 -10.17 17.90 29.03
N ASP A 350 -10.61 18.98 28.40
CA ASP A 350 -11.93 19.58 28.57
C ASP A 350 -12.91 19.03 27.52
N ALA A 351 -14.20 19.35 27.68
CA ALA A 351 -15.26 18.87 26.80
C ALA A 351 -15.02 19.30 25.33
N GLU A 352 -14.60 20.55 25.11
CA GLU A 352 -14.25 21.06 23.78
C GLU A 352 -13.05 20.31 23.19
N GLY A 353 -11.96 20.17 23.94
CA GLY A 353 -10.77 19.46 23.51
C GLY A 353 -11.09 18.04 23.07
N ILE A 354 -11.84 17.29 23.88
CA ILE A 354 -12.20 15.91 23.54
C ILE A 354 -12.99 15.85 22.22
N ALA A 355 -14.01 16.69 22.05
CA ALA A 355 -14.80 16.73 20.83
C ALA A 355 -13.97 17.12 19.61
N LYS A 356 -13.09 18.11 19.76
CA LYS A 356 -12.22 18.60 18.68
C LYS A 356 -11.23 17.52 18.23
N LEU A 357 -10.58 16.86 19.18
CA LEU A 357 -9.63 15.79 18.88
C LEU A 357 -10.33 14.57 18.28
N ALA A 358 -11.51 14.19 18.79
CA ALA A 358 -12.32 13.10 18.25
C ALA A 358 -12.70 13.35 16.78
N SER A 359 -13.18 14.55 16.47
CA SER A 359 -13.56 14.95 15.11
C SER A 359 -12.38 14.92 14.14
N ALA A 360 -11.21 15.45 14.53
CA ALA A 360 -10.02 15.45 13.69
C ALA A 360 -9.60 14.02 13.29
N PHE A 361 -9.60 13.10 14.26
CA PHE A 361 -9.32 11.69 14.01
C PHE A 361 -10.35 11.03 13.11
N GLN A 362 -11.63 11.29 13.37
CA GLN A 362 -12.70 10.72 12.58
C GLN A 362 -12.59 11.14 11.10
N LEU A 363 -12.31 12.41 10.85
CA LEU A 363 -12.08 12.93 9.49
C LEU A 363 -10.89 12.25 8.82
N MET A 364 -9.79 12.04 9.54
CA MET A 364 -8.64 11.30 9.00
C MET A 364 -9.01 9.85 8.63
N ILE A 365 -9.77 9.16 9.49
CA ILE A 365 -10.23 7.78 9.19
C ILE A 365 -11.16 7.79 7.97
N PHE A 366 -12.06 8.77 7.84
CA PHE A 366 -12.94 8.90 6.69
C PHE A 366 -12.17 9.17 5.39
N MET A 367 -11.13 10.00 5.44
CA MET A 367 -10.21 10.19 4.32
C MET A 367 -9.59 8.85 3.90
N LEU A 368 -9.05 8.08 4.85
CA LEU A 368 -8.43 6.79 4.56
C LEU A 368 -9.42 5.74 4.04
N ILE A 369 -10.67 5.74 4.52
CA ILE A 369 -11.72 4.84 4.04
C ILE A 369 -12.13 5.16 2.61
N ASN A 370 -12.25 6.44 2.26
CA ASN A 370 -12.49 6.83 0.87
C ASN A 370 -11.33 6.39 -0.03
N MET A 371 -10.09 6.55 0.43
CA MET A 371 -8.91 6.05 -0.27
C MET A 371 -8.94 4.52 -0.44
N ALA A 372 -9.35 3.79 0.60
CA ALA A 372 -9.47 2.33 0.55
C ALA A 372 -10.41 1.85 -0.56
N VAL A 373 -11.55 2.50 -0.79
CA VAL A 373 -12.45 2.13 -1.90
C VAL A 373 -11.81 2.39 -3.26
N VAL A 374 -11.12 3.54 -3.43
CA VAL A 374 -10.38 3.83 -4.66
C VAL A 374 -9.35 2.74 -4.93
N VAL A 375 -8.56 2.39 -3.92
CA VAL A 375 -7.56 1.33 -4.04
C VAL A 375 -8.21 -0.02 -4.37
N MET A 376 -9.25 -0.43 -3.64
CA MET A 376 -9.90 -1.73 -3.87
C MET A 376 -10.47 -1.85 -5.29
N ARG A 377 -11.11 -0.79 -5.80
CA ARG A 377 -11.64 -0.78 -7.18
C ARG A 377 -10.53 -0.76 -8.23
N GLU A 378 -9.48 0.04 -8.03
CA GLU A 378 -8.38 0.12 -8.99
C GLU A 378 -7.47 -1.11 -8.97
N SER A 379 -7.41 -1.84 -7.86
CA SER A 379 -6.70 -3.11 -7.77
C SER A 379 -7.30 -4.22 -8.64
N ARG A 380 -8.57 -4.09 -9.09
CA ARG A 380 -9.29 -5.05 -9.95
C ARG A 380 -9.16 -6.51 -9.48
N ILE A 381 -9.19 -6.72 -8.17
CA ILE A 381 -9.11 -8.06 -7.58
C ILE A 381 -10.41 -8.80 -7.94
N PRO A 382 -10.37 -9.95 -8.64
CA PRO A 382 -11.58 -10.64 -9.10
C PRO A 382 -12.53 -11.05 -7.96
N SER A 383 -11.98 -11.35 -6.78
CA SER A 383 -12.76 -11.71 -5.59
C SER A 383 -13.32 -10.52 -4.80
N TYR A 384 -13.02 -9.28 -5.21
CA TYR A 384 -13.64 -8.10 -4.61
C TYR A 384 -15.00 -7.85 -5.27
N ASP A 385 -16.05 -8.33 -4.61
CA ASP A 385 -17.44 -8.23 -5.09
C ASP A 385 -18.35 -7.57 -4.05
N PRO A 386 -18.38 -6.22 -3.99
CA PRO A 386 -19.26 -5.50 -3.06
C PRO A 386 -20.74 -5.66 -3.44
N GLY A 387 -21.56 -6.11 -2.49
CA GLY A 387 -23.01 -6.16 -2.63
C GLY A 387 -23.68 -4.78 -2.75
N TYR A 388 -23.03 -3.73 -2.26
CA TYR A 388 -23.41 -2.33 -2.49
C TYR A 388 -22.25 -1.55 -3.10
N ARG A 389 -22.47 -0.88 -4.23
CA ARG A 389 -21.45 -0.03 -4.87
C ARG A 389 -21.74 1.44 -4.61
N SER A 390 -20.76 2.16 -4.07
CA SER A 390 -20.79 3.61 -3.91
C SER A 390 -21.10 4.28 -5.25
N PRO A 391 -22.05 5.24 -5.27
CA PRO A 391 -22.37 6.02 -6.45
C PRO A 391 -21.27 7.05 -6.76
N LEU A 392 -21.31 7.62 -7.97
CA LEU A 392 -20.46 8.74 -8.42
C LEU A 392 -18.95 8.47 -8.29
N TYR A 393 -18.51 7.23 -8.44
CA TYR A 393 -17.10 6.87 -8.39
C TYR A 393 -16.32 7.40 -9.62
N PRO A 394 -15.08 7.91 -9.47
CA PRO A 394 -14.34 8.12 -8.22
C PRO A 394 -14.56 9.49 -7.57
N SER A 395 -15.35 10.37 -8.20
CA SER A 395 -15.57 11.75 -7.75
C SER A 395 -16.09 11.85 -6.31
N MET A 396 -16.96 10.91 -5.89
CA MET A 396 -17.47 10.83 -4.52
C MET A 396 -16.33 10.66 -3.50
N GLN A 397 -15.44 9.68 -3.74
CA GLN A 397 -14.33 9.38 -2.84
C GLN A 397 -13.30 10.52 -2.81
N ILE A 398 -12.98 11.09 -3.98
CA ILE A 398 -12.06 12.22 -4.10
C ILE A 398 -12.61 13.43 -3.34
N PHE A 399 -13.90 13.74 -3.50
CA PHE A 399 -14.57 14.79 -2.74
C PHE A 399 -14.46 14.53 -1.23
N GLY A 400 -14.71 13.31 -0.77
CA GLY A 400 -14.57 12.93 0.65
C GLY A 400 -13.14 13.07 1.20
N ILE A 401 -12.13 12.73 0.41
CA ILE A 401 -10.71 12.89 0.78
C ILE A 401 -10.38 14.38 0.94
N ILE A 402 -10.73 15.20 -0.06
CA ILE A 402 -10.44 16.63 -0.08
C ILE A 402 -11.17 17.35 1.06
N THR A 403 -12.46 17.08 1.24
CA THR A 403 -13.26 17.74 2.29
C THR A 403 -12.77 17.37 3.69
N SER A 404 -12.43 16.10 3.92
CA SER A 404 -11.88 15.67 5.21
C SER A 404 -10.57 16.38 5.52
N LEU A 405 -9.66 16.47 4.54
CA LEU A 405 -8.39 17.19 4.69
C LEU A 405 -8.61 18.68 4.96
N LEU A 406 -9.48 19.34 4.18
CA LEU A 406 -9.79 20.76 4.36
C LEU A 406 -10.39 21.04 5.74
N LEU A 407 -11.34 20.23 6.20
CA LEU A 407 -11.97 20.43 7.52
C LEU A 407 -10.97 20.26 8.67
N ILE A 408 -10.03 19.31 8.59
CA ILE A 408 -8.94 19.19 9.58
C ILE A 408 -8.11 20.48 9.62
N VAL A 409 -7.79 21.06 8.46
CA VAL A 409 -7.05 22.33 8.37
C VAL A 409 -7.84 23.48 8.99
N TYR A 410 -9.14 23.61 8.69
CA TYR A 410 -9.99 24.67 9.22
C TYR A 410 -10.21 24.61 10.74
N MET A 411 -10.12 23.42 11.36
CA MET A 411 -10.18 23.26 12.81
C MET A 411 -8.96 23.83 13.56
N GLY A 412 -7.88 24.15 12.83
CA GLY A 412 -6.71 24.86 13.33
C GLY A 412 -5.59 23.94 13.87
N TRP A 413 -4.51 24.58 14.32
CA TRP A 413 -3.22 23.93 14.63
C TRP A 413 -3.30 22.77 15.62
N LEU A 414 -4.14 22.88 16.66
CA LEU A 414 -4.29 21.80 17.64
C LEU A 414 -4.75 20.49 16.97
N ALA A 415 -5.72 20.56 16.05
CA ALA A 415 -6.25 19.39 15.34
C ALA A 415 -5.22 18.81 14.36
N ILE A 416 -4.47 19.68 13.66
CA ILE A 416 -3.42 19.29 12.71
C ILE A 416 -2.28 18.59 13.45
N MET A 417 -1.73 19.24 14.49
CA MET A 417 -0.60 18.72 15.25
C MET A 417 -0.96 17.42 15.97
N PHE A 418 -2.16 17.32 16.54
CA PHE A 418 -2.60 16.10 17.20
C PHE A 418 -2.77 14.94 16.19
N THR A 419 -3.40 15.21 15.03
CA THR A 419 -3.53 14.23 13.95
C THR A 419 -2.16 13.76 13.46
N ALA A 420 -1.25 14.69 13.17
CA ALA A 420 0.11 14.39 12.72
C ALA A 420 0.92 13.62 13.78
N ALA A 421 0.86 14.04 15.05
CA ALA A 421 1.58 13.39 16.14
C ALA A 421 1.19 11.92 16.30
N ILE A 422 -0.10 11.60 16.26
CA ILE A 422 -0.55 10.20 16.34
C ILE A 422 -0.21 9.43 15.08
N VAL A 423 -0.30 10.03 13.89
CA VAL A 423 0.20 9.34 12.67
C VAL A 423 1.67 8.97 12.85
N VAL A 424 2.50 9.89 13.34
CA VAL A 424 3.92 9.62 13.65
C VAL A 424 4.06 8.53 14.71
N ILE A 425 3.28 8.56 15.79
CA ILE A 425 3.29 7.50 16.83
C ILE A 425 2.90 6.14 16.25
N CYS A 426 1.87 6.09 15.40
CA CYS A 426 1.42 4.87 14.72
C CYS A 426 2.49 4.34 13.75
N LEU A 427 3.17 5.22 13.03
CA LEU A 427 4.27 4.85 12.12
C LEU A 427 5.50 4.37 12.91
N ALA A 428 5.82 5.01 14.02
CA ALA A 428 6.88 4.57 14.92
C ALA A 428 6.55 3.20 15.52
N TRP A 429 5.31 2.98 15.94
CA TRP A 429 4.83 1.67 16.40
C TRP A 429 4.90 0.61 15.29
N TYR A 430 4.51 0.98 14.07
CA TYR A 430 4.61 0.09 12.92
C TYR A 430 6.06 -0.33 12.66
N ALA A 431 6.99 0.63 12.63
CA ALA A 431 8.41 0.39 12.39
C ALA A 431 9.06 -0.45 13.51
N HIS A 432 8.67 -0.21 14.76
CA HIS A 432 9.28 -0.87 15.93
C HIS A 432 8.72 -2.27 16.20
N TYR A 433 7.43 -2.50 15.98
CA TYR A 433 6.77 -3.75 16.35
C TYR A 433 6.15 -4.47 15.15
N VAL A 434 5.29 -3.79 14.38
CA VAL A 434 4.43 -4.46 13.39
C VAL A 434 5.23 -5.00 12.21
N ARG A 435 6.24 -4.27 11.74
CA ARG A 435 7.05 -4.63 10.56
C ARG A 435 7.65 -6.03 10.67
N ASP A 436 8.14 -6.41 11.85
CA ASP A 436 8.83 -7.69 12.07
C ASP A 436 7.86 -8.84 12.40
N HIS A 437 6.60 -8.54 12.72
CA HIS A 437 5.61 -9.52 13.18
C HIS A 437 4.53 -9.83 12.14
N VAL A 438 4.41 -9.03 11.08
CA VAL A 438 3.35 -9.13 10.07
C VAL A 438 3.91 -9.16 8.65
N GLU A 439 4.02 -10.36 8.08
CA GLU A 439 4.29 -10.58 6.67
C GLU A 439 2.99 -10.54 5.85
N ARG A 440 2.47 -9.32 5.60
CA ARG A 440 1.29 -9.11 4.75
C ARG A 440 1.43 -7.85 3.91
N HIS A 441 1.00 -7.94 2.65
CA HIS A 441 0.89 -6.80 1.73
C HIS A 441 -0.58 -6.44 1.48
N GLY A 442 -0.88 -5.15 1.30
CA GLY A 442 -2.24 -4.66 1.01
C GLY A 442 -2.60 -4.73 -0.48
N ALA A 443 -3.89 -4.58 -0.80
CA ALA A 443 -4.39 -4.51 -2.18
C ALA A 443 -3.71 -3.43 -3.04
N ILE A 444 -3.16 -2.38 -2.41
CA ILE A 444 -2.45 -1.28 -3.07
C ILE A 444 -1.31 -1.74 -4.00
N TYR A 445 -0.64 -2.86 -3.71
CA TYR A 445 0.41 -3.41 -4.58
C TYR A 445 -0.14 -3.91 -5.92
N HIS A 446 -1.39 -4.40 -5.97
CA HIS A 446 -2.04 -4.75 -7.23
C HIS A 446 -2.33 -3.52 -8.09
N TRP A 447 -2.74 -2.42 -7.45
CA TRP A 447 -2.93 -1.15 -8.14
C TRP A 447 -1.62 -0.62 -8.73
N PHE A 448 -0.53 -0.62 -7.95
CA PHE A 448 0.80 -0.24 -8.43
C PHE A 448 1.31 -1.17 -9.55
N ARG A 449 1.15 -2.49 -9.43
CA ARG A 449 1.49 -3.44 -10.51
C ARG A 449 0.76 -3.07 -11.81
N ARG A 450 -0.52 -2.71 -11.73
CA ARG A 450 -1.33 -2.34 -12.90
C ARG A 450 -0.92 -0.99 -13.50
N LEU A 451 -0.51 -0.02 -12.66
CA LEU A 451 0.09 1.22 -13.13
C LEU A 451 1.43 0.95 -13.83
N GLY A 452 2.24 0.03 -13.30
CA GLY A 452 3.47 -0.45 -13.93
C GLY A 452 3.24 -1.21 -15.24
N GLN A 453 2.14 -1.96 -15.37
CA GLN A 453 1.75 -2.63 -16.62
C GLN A 453 1.26 -1.67 -17.71
N ARG A 454 0.99 -0.40 -17.38
CA ARG A 454 0.79 0.68 -18.36
C ARG A 454 2.13 1.34 -18.75
N GLN A 455 3.23 0.60 -18.66
CA GLN A 455 4.47 1.00 -19.31
C GLN A 455 4.19 1.14 -20.82
N PHE A 456 4.68 2.23 -21.40
CA PHE A 456 4.57 2.45 -22.84
C PHE A 456 5.59 1.50 -23.50
N ASP A 457 5.13 0.32 -23.94
CA ASP A 457 6.01 -0.69 -24.56
C ASP A 457 6.78 -0.11 -25.76
N ALA A 458 6.19 0.87 -26.45
CA ALA A 458 6.85 1.61 -27.51
C ALA A 458 8.05 2.44 -27.02
N LEU A 459 8.07 2.90 -25.76
CA LEU A 459 9.25 3.53 -25.15
C LEU A 459 10.36 2.50 -24.94
N ASP A 460 10.00 1.27 -24.57
CA ASP A 460 10.98 0.19 -24.40
C ASP A 460 11.51 -0.29 -25.75
N VAL A 461 10.66 -0.36 -26.78
CA VAL A 461 11.07 -0.59 -28.18
C VAL A 461 11.91 0.57 -28.70
N GLU A 462 11.58 1.82 -28.37
CA GLU A 462 12.35 3.02 -28.71
C GLU A 462 13.69 3.01 -27.97
N PHE A 463 13.75 2.65 -26.69
CA PHE A 463 15.01 2.49 -25.97
C PHE A 463 15.84 1.33 -26.50
N ARG A 464 15.22 0.21 -26.88
CA ARG A 464 15.92 -0.89 -27.59
C ARG A 464 16.40 -0.45 -28.98
N SER A 465 15.63 0.37 -29.69
CA SER A 465 16.00 0.97 -30.98
C SER A 465 17.16 1.93 -30.83
N ILE A 466 17.10 2.83 -29.84
CA ILE A 466 18.16 3.76 -29.48
C ILE A 466 19.40 2.98 -29.02
N MET A 467 19.26 1.88 -28.29
CA MET A 467 20.39 1.00 -27.94
C MET A 467 20.97 0.30 -29.16
N LYS A 468 20.15 -0.10 -30.14
CA LYS A 468 20.61 -0.66 -31.42
C LYS A 468 21.31 0.39 -32.29
N GLU A 469 20.78 1.62 -32.37
CA GLU A 469 21.31 2.74 -33.17
C GLU A 469 22.56 3.36 -32.56
N LYS A 470 22.61 3.49 -31.23
CA LYS A 470 23.74 4.07 -30.50
C LYS A 470 24.92 3.10 -30.41
N GLY A 471 24.69 1.81 -30.69
CA GLY A 471 25.63 0.73 -30.41
C GLY A 471 25.80 0.51 -28.91
N LEU A 472 26.15 -0.72 -28.52
CA LEU A 472 26.64 -0.98 -27.17
C LEU A 472 27.95 -0.22 -26.98
N ARG A 473 28.18 0.36 -25.79
CA ARG A 473 29.37 1.16 -25.47
C ARG A 473 30.63 0.44 -25.98
N GLY A 474 31.57 1.17 -26.58
CA GLY A 474 32.82 0.63 -27.14
C GLY A 474 33.80 -0.01 -26.14
N GLU A 475 33.36 -0.30 -24.92
CA GLU A 475 34.16 -0.82 -23.79
C GLU A 475 33.77 -2.26 -23.37
N ASP A 476 32.79 -2.90 -24.02
CA ASP A 476 32.46 -4.30 -23.72
C ASP A 476 33.51 -5.24 -24.34
N PRO A 477 34.07 -6.22 -23.60
CA PRO A 477 35.20 -7.04 -24.04
C PRO A 477 34.80 -8.14 -25.04
N TYR A 478 33.70 -7.99 -25.78
CA TYR A 478 33.20 -9.05 -26.67
C TYR A 478 34.26 -9.49 -27.69
N GLU A 479 34.88 -8.53 -28.39
CA GLU A 479 35.93 -8.84 -29.36
C GLU A 479 37.14 -9.53 -28.71
N GLU A 480 37.52 -9.11 -27.50
CA GLU A 480 38.61 -9.71 -26.74
C GLU A 480 38.30 -11.15 -26.31
N VAL A 481 37.09 -11.38 -25.79
CA VAL A 481 36.60 -12.69 -25.34
C VAL A 481 36.54 -13.68 -26.50
N VAL A 482 36.05 -13.25 -27.68
CA VAL A 482 36.04 -14.08 -28.90
C VAL A 482 37.46 -14.35 -29.38
N ALA A 483 38.33 -13.35 -29.42
CA ALA A 483 39.71 -13.51 -29.85
C ALA A 483 40.50 -14.50 -28.97
N ARG A 484 40.30 -14.46 -27.64
CA ARG A 484 40.96 -15.35 -26.69
C ARG A 484 40.28 -16.72 -26.52
N SER A 485 39.11 -16.94 -27.12
CA SER A 485 38.32 -18.15 -26.95
C SER A 485 39.09 -19.43 -27.30
N PHE A 486 38.82 -20.53 -26.61
CA PHE A 486 39.27 -21.85 -27.05
C PHE A 486 38.38 -22.36 -28.18
N VAL A 487 38.94 -23.16 -29.09
CA VAL A 487 38.17 -23.78 -30.17
C VAL A 487 38.30 -25.30 -30.10
N LEU A 488 37.16 -25.99 -30.15
CA LEU A 488 37.06 -27.44 -30.24
C LEU A 488 36.38 -27.80 -31.56
N ASP A 489 37.16 -28.37 -32.49
CA ASP A 489 36.65 -28.87 -33.77
C ASP A 489 36.53 -30.40 -33.69
N LEU A 490 35.28 -30.88 -33.65
CA LEU A 490 34.95 -32.25 -33.29
C LEU A 490 34.59 -33.07 -34.53
N LYS A 491 35.23 -34.24 -34.64
CA LYS A 491 34.98 -35.25 -35.68
C LYS A 491 34.18 -36.42 -35.12
N GLY A 492 33.28 -36.96 -35.95
CA GLY A 492 32.39 -38.07 -35.60
C GLY A 492 31.32 -37.73 -34.56
N SER A 493 30.55 -38.74 -34.16
CA SER A 493 29.48 -38.60 -33.17
C SER A 493 30.03 -38.33 -31.76
N ASN A 494 29.57 -37.26 -31.12
CA ASN A 494 29.92 -36.89 -29.75
C ASN A 494 28.65 -36.63 -28.93
N SER A 495 28.56 -37.16 -27.71
CA SER A 495 27.45 -36.85 -26.80
C SER A 495 27.58 -35.45 -26.21
N PHE A 496 26.46 -34.82 -25.84
CA PHE A 496 26.47 -33.49 -25.23
C PHE A 496 27.34 -33.45 -23.96
N GLU A 497 27.23 -34.44 -23.07
CA GLU A 497 28.05 -34.56 -21.85
C GLU A 497 29.55 -34.60 -22.16
N THR A 498 29.97 -35.37 -23.17
CA THR A 498 31.38 -35.44 -23.58
C THR A 498 31.89 -34.08 -24.08
N VAL A 499 31.04 -33.31 -24.76
CA VAL A 499 31.37 -31.98 -25.27
C VAL A 499 31.48 -30.98 -24.12
N VAL A 500 30.56 -31.02 -23.17
CA VAL A 500 30.61 -30.20 -21.94
C VAL A 500 31.87 -30.50 -21.14
N ASP A 501 32.27 -31.76 -20.99
CA ASP A 501 33.50 -32.14 -20.29
C ASP A 501 34.75 -31.62 -20.99
N ARG A 502 34.82 -31.72 -22.32
CA ARG A 502 35.96 -31.18 -23.09
C ARG A 502 36.04 -29.66 -23.00
N ALA A 503 34.91 -28.96 -23.06
CA ALA A 503 34.85 -27.51 -22.89
C ALA A 503 35.27 -27.10 -21.47
N SER A 504 34.78 -27.81 -20.45
CA SER A 504 35.09 -27.57 -19.04
C SER A 504 36.56 -27.81 -18.72
N ASN A 505 37.19 -28.82 -19.32
CA ASN A 505 38.63 -29.06 -19.23
C ASN A 505 39.47 -27.93 -19.85
N LYS A 506 38.98 -27.28 -20.90
CA LYS A 506 39.66 -26.09 -21.46
C LYS A 506 39.49 -24.89 -20.52
N LEU A 507 38.28 -24.67 -20.02
CA LEU A 507 37.97 -23.55 -19.12
C LEU A 507 38.69 -23.65 -17.77
N SER A 508 38.90 -24.86 -17.23
CA SER A 508 39.64 -25.06 -15.96
C SER A 508 41.10 -24.62 -16.01
N THR A 509 41.67 -24.43 -17.21
CA THR A 509 43.03 -23.88 -17.36
C THR A 509 43.10 -22.37 -17.12
N ARG A 510 41.96 -21.67 -17.19
CA ARG A 510 41.86 -20.21 -17.01
C ARG A 510 40.97 -19.79 -15.85
N LEU A 511 40.07 -20.65 -15.42
CA LEU A 511 39.21 -20.43 -14.26
C LEU A 511 39.78 -21.14 -13.03
N PRO A 512 39.69 -20.56 -11.83
CA PRO A 512 40.11 -21.19 -10.58
C PRO A 512 39.09 -22.24 -10.09
N LYS A 513 38.63 -23.13 -10.97
CA LYS A 513 37.69 -24.23 -10.69
C LYS A 513 38.13 -25.53 -11.35
N SER A 514 37.81 -26.67 -10.75
CA SER A 514 38.04 -27.98 -11.38
C SER A 514 37.11 -28.14 -12.59
N ALA A 515 37.54 -28.92 -13.59
CA ALA A 515 36.73 -29.21 -14.77
C ALA A 515 35.38 -29.85 -14.38
N GLU A 516 35.38 -30.72 -13.36
CA GLU A 516 34.17 -31.37 -12.84
C GLU A 516 33.13 -30.37 -12.29
N GLU A 517 33.59 -29.33 -11.59
CA GLU A 517 32.67 -28.30 -11.06
C GLU A 517 32.10 -27.42 -12.18
N ILE A 518 32.90 -27.13 -13.21
CA ILE A 518 32.46 -26.37 -14.40
C ILE A 518 31.45 -27.19 -15.21
N THR A 519 31.70 -28.49 -15.43
CA THR A 519 30.76 -29.42 -16.08
C THR A 519 29.43 -29.41 -15.34
N ARG A 520 29.46 -29.59 -14.02
CA ARG A 520 28.23 -29.59 -13.20
C ARG A 520 27.45 -28.29 -13.35
N ARG A 521 28.11 -27.14 -13.36
CA ARG A 521 27.45 -25.82 -13.51
C ARG A 521 26.83 -25.64 -14.88
N PHE A 522 27.46 -26.13 -15.95
CA PHE A 522 26.83 -26.12 -17.27
C PHE A 522 25.62 -27.05 -17.32
N LEU A 523 25.72 -28.27 -16.78
CA LEU A 523 24.61 -29.24 -16.75
C LEU A 523 23.43 -28.77 -15.88
N GLU A 524 23.69 -28.23 -14.69
CA GLU A 524 22.67 -27.62 -13.81
C GLU A 524 22.03 -26.38 -14.44
N GLY A 525 22.84 -25.54 -15.09
CA GLY A 525 22.37 -24.35 -15.80
C GLY A 525 21.51 -24.69 -17.02
N THR A 526 21.83 -25.77 -17.74
CA THR A 526 21.02 -26.26 -18.85
C THR A 526 19.66 -26.82 -18.44
N GLY A 527 19.52 -27.35 -17.21
CA GLY A 527 18.21 -27.75 -16.67
C GLY A 527 17.28 -26.59 -16.29
N MET A 528 17.79 -25.35 -16.22
CA MET A 528 16.98 -24.14 -15.99
C MET A 528 16.83 -23.24 -17.23
N GLY A 529 17.18 -23.76 -18.41
CA GLY A 529 17.02 -23.05 -19.68
C GLY A 529 18.32 -23.00 -20.45
N LEU A 530 18.47 -23.93 -21.40
CA LEU A 530 19.23 -23.64 -22.60
C LEU A 530 18.66 -22.35 -23.22
N THR A 531 19.51 -21.45 -23.67
CA THR A 531 19.08 -20.41 -24.61
C THR A 531 19.34 -20.97 -26.01
N PRO A 532 18.41 -21.72 -26.63
CA PRO A 532 18.58 -22.11 -28.01
C PRO A 532 18.68 -20.83 -28.84
N VAL A 533 19.80 -20.69 -29.54
CA VAL A 533 19.93 -19.67 -30.57
C VAL A 533 19.51 -20.33 -31.87
N THR A 534 18.80 -19.58 -32.71
CA THR A 534 18.23 -20.08 -33.96
C THR A 534 19.26 -20.84 -34.81
N HIS A 535 18.82 -21.78 -35.66
CA HIS A 535 19.64 -22.41 -36.71
C HIS A 535 20.76 -23.39 -36.27
N GLY A 536 20.56 -24.18 -35.20
CA GLY A 536 21.46 -25.29 -34.86
C GLY A 536 22.68 -24.89 -34.02
N VAL A 537 22.56 -23.80 -33.26
CA VAL A 537 23.57 -23.31 -32.30
C VAL A 537 22.99 -23.28 -30.88
N ALA A 538 23.75 -23.75 -29.90
CA ALA A 538 23.41 -23.61 -28.48
C ALA A 538 24.42 -22.74 -27.74
N LEU A 539 23.94 -21.98 -26.75
CA LEU A 539 24.78 -21.12 -25.89
C LEU A 539 24.71 -21.56 -24.42
N PRO A 540 25.42 -22.63 -23.99
CA PRO A 540 25.53 -22.94 -22.58
C PRO A 540 26.31 -21.85 -21.85
N HIS A 541 25.75 -21.29 -20.77
CA HIS A 541 26.41 -20.21 -20.06
C HIS A 541 26.13 -20.22 -18.55
N PHE A 542 27.07 -19.69 -17.77
CA PHE A 542 26.80 -19.36 -16.36
C PHE A 542 27.66 -18.19 -15.90
N ARG A 543 27.34 -17.65 -14.72
CA ARG A 543 28.13 -16.61 -14.05
C ARG A 543 28.77 -17.14 -12.77
N THR A 544 29.92 -16.57 -12.41
CA THR A 544 30.67 -16.96 -11.21
C THR A 544 31.34 -15.75 -10.55
N GLU A 545 31.47 -15.76 -9.22
CA GLU A 545 32.15 -14.71 -8.43
C GLU A 545 33.69 -14.77 -8.49
N LEU A 546 34.26 -15.79 -9.14
CA LEU A 546 35.67 -16.20 -9.03
C LEU A 546 36.51 -15.85 -10.27
N THR A 547 35.96 -15.07 -11.19
CA THR A 547 36.68 -14.53 -12.34
C THR A 547 36.31 -13.06 -12.49
N ASP A 548 37.31 -12.24 -12.80
CA ASP A 548 37.11 -10.83 -13.19
C ASP A 548 36.87 -10.70 -14.71
N ASP A 549 37.13 -11.78 -15.45
CA ASP A 549 37.16 -11.84 -16.90
C ASP A 549 36.16 -12.87 -17.46
N SER A 550 35.57 -12.58 -18.63
CA SER A 550 34.71 -13.54 -19.33
C SER A 550 35.52 -14.54 -20.17
N GLU A 551 35.20 -15.82 -20.09
CA GLU A 551 35.89 -16.89 -20.83
C GLU A 551 34.93 -17.63 -21.77
N MET A 552 35.44 -18.04 -22.93
CA MET A 552 34.62 -18.62 -24.00
C MET A 552 35.27 -19.86 -24.63
N VAL A 553 34.43 -20.86 -24.96
CA VAL A 553 34.82 -22.01 -25.79
C VAL A 553 33.86 -22.13 -26.96
N LEU A 554 34.41 -22.07 -28.17
CA LEU A 554 33.70 -22.31 -29.43
C LEU A 554 33.82 -23.80 -29.77
N VAL A 555 32.69 -24.44 -30.03
CA VAL A 555 32.63 -25.84 -30.46
C VAL A 555 31.95 -25.93 -31.81
N ARG A 556 32.61 -26.59 -32.76
CA ARG A 556 32.05 -27.00 -34.04
C ARG A 556 32.07 -28.53 -34.12
N SER A 557 30.99 -29.12 -34.60
CA SER A 557 30.86 -30.56 -34.80
C SER A 557 30.39 -30.88 -36.23
N GLU A 558 31.05 -31.85 -36.86
CA GLU A 558 30.66 -32.35 -38.20
C GLU A 558 29.28 -33.02 -38.17
N GLU A 559 29.02 -33.80 -37.11
CA GLU A 559 27.75 -34.47 -36.85
C GLU A 559 26.91 -33.69 -35.81
N PRO A 560 25.58 -33.70 -35.90
CA PRO A 560 24.72 -33.05 -34.90
C PRO A 560 24.91 -33.66 -33.51
N ILE A 561 25.11 -32.81 -32.51
CA ILE A 561 25.11 -33.15 -31.09
C ILE A 561 23.67 -33.01 -30.59
N LEU A 562 23.12 -34.08 -30.05
CA LEU A 562 21.78 -34.08 -29.47
C LEU A 562 21.83 -33.46 -28.08
N VAL A 563 21.13 -32.34 -27.91
CA VAL A 563 21.06 -31.62 -26.64
C VAL A 563 19.69 -31.87 -26.00
N PRO A 564 19.63 -32.27 -24.71
CA PRO A 564 18.38 -32.43 -23.98
C PRO A 564 17.62 -31.09 -23.92
N ALA A 565 16.33 -31.10 -24.23
CA ALA A 565 15.44 -29.94 -24.09
C ALA A 565 14.43 -30.26 -22.98
N ASP A 566 14.74 -29.93 -21.74
CA ASP A 566 13.80 -30.05 -20.63
C ASP A 566 13.26 -28.66 -20.28
N ASP A 567 11.94 -28.48 -20.32
CA ASP A 567 11.27 -27.28 -19.80
C ASP A 567 10.98 -27.48 -18.30
N PRO A 568 11.64 -26.74 -17.39
CA PRO A 568 11.42 -26.91 -15.95
C PRO A 568 10.02 -26.48 -15.47
N LEU A 569 9.19 -25.88 -16.33
CA LEU A 569 7.83 -25.43 -16.00
C LEU A 569 6.73 -26.40 -16.48
N THR A 570 7.06 -27.39 -17.31
CA THR A 570 6.11 -28.40 -17.80
C THR A 570 6.69 -29.81 -17.64
N GLU A 571 5.92 -30.78 -17.14
CA GLU A 571 6.39 -32.19 -17.03
C GLU A 571 6.47 -32.90 -18.41
N GLU A 572 6.43 -32.15 -19.51
CA GLU A 572 6.49 -32.68 -20.88
C GLU A 572 7.95 -32.68 -21.37
N HIS A 573 8.44 -33.84 -21.80
CA HIS A 573 9.77 -33.95 -22.40
C HIS A 573 9.71 -33.41 -23.84
N GLU A 574 10.42 -32.32 -24.13
CA GLU A 574 10.57 -31.84 -25.50
C GLU A 574 11.58 -32.72 -26.27
N PRO A 575 11.44 -32.85 -27.60
CA PRO A 575 12.38 -33.63 -28.40
C PRO A 575 13.79 -33.02 -28.38
N GLU A 576 14.81 -33.87 -28.27
CA GLU A 576 16.22 -33.46 -28.31
C GLU A 576 16.53 -32.60 -29.55
N ILE A 577 17.24 -31.47 -29.33
CA ILE A 577 17.60 -30.54 -30.41
C ILE A 577 18.99 -30.90 -30.91
N GLY A 578 19.09 -31.22 -32.19
CA GLY A 578 20.38 -31.45 -32.86
C GLY A 578 21.09 -30.14 -33.19
N VAL A 579 22.19 -29.84 -32.48
CA VAL A 579 23.02 -28.66 -32.74
C VAL A 579 24.37 -29.05 -33.33
N ARG A 580 24.91 -28.23 -34.23
CA ARG A 580 26.25 -28.42 -34.79
C ARG A 580 27.29 -27.50 -34.16
N THR A 581 26.82 -26.51 -33.40
CA THR A 581 27.67 -25.50 -32.77
C THR A 581 27.24 -25.30 -31.32
N LEU A 582 28.22 -25.30 -30.40
CA LEU A 582 28.01 -24.86 -29.02
C LEU A 582 29.01 -23.76 -28.68
N ILE A 583 28.54 -22.67 -28.08
CA ILE A 583 29.42 -21.59 -27.60
C ILE A 583 29.24 -21.47 -26.10
N PHE A 584 30.21 -21.98 -25.36
CA PHE A 584 30.22 -21.94 -23.91
C PHE A 584 30.71 -20.57 -23.44
N LEU A 585 29.99 -19.94 -22.51
CA LEU A 585 30.36 -18.65 -21.94
C LEU A 585 30.34 -18.70 -20.40
N VAL A 586 31.44 -18.27 -19.78
CA VAL A 586 31.50 -18.03 -18.33
C VAL A 586 31.81 -16.56 -18.11
N SER A 587 31.01 -15.85 -17.31
CA SER A 587 31.23 -14.43 -17.01
C SER A 587 31.26 -14.14 -15.51
N PRO A 588 31.83 -13.00 -15.10
CA PRO A 588 31.77 -12.52 -13.71
C PRO A 588 30.33 -12.30 -13.23
N GLU A 589 30.04 -12.55 -11.95
CA GLU A 589 28.76 -12.15 -11.33
C GLU A 589 28.66 -10.64 -11.06
N SER A 590 29.80 -9.95 -10.98
CA SER A 590 29.91 -8.52 -10.68
C SER A 590 29.30 -7.59 -11.76
N ASP A 591 29.27 -8.03 -13.03
CA ASP A 591 28.61 -7.29 -14.13
C ASP A 591 27.61 -8.18 -14.91
N PRO A 592 26.38 -8.34 -14.38
CA PRO A 592 25.30 -9.04 -15.08
C PRO A 592 24.97 -8.45 -16.45
N GLY A 593 25.16 -7.14 -16.61
CA GLY A 593 24.84 -6.43 -17.84
C GLY A 593 25.80 -6.80 -18.96
N GLN A 594 27.10 -6.90 -18.67
CA GLN A 594 28.11 -7.32 -19.64
C GLN A 594 27.83 -8.73 -20.16
N HIS A 595 27.47 -9.66 -19.28
CA HIS A 595 27.12 -11.03 -19.66
C HIS A 595 25.97 -11.07 -20.68
N LEU A 596 24.88 -10.35 -20.41
CA LEU A 596 23.73 -10.28 -21.32
C LEU A 596 24.09 -9.58 -22.65
N ARG A 597 24.98 -8.58 -22.63
CA ARG A 597 25.45 -7.90 -23.83
C ARG A 597 26.31 -8.82 -24.71
N ILE A 598 27.21 -9.62 -24.13
CA ILE A 598 28.00 -10.63 -24.86
C ILE A 598 27.06 -11.64 -25.53
N LEU A 599 26.10 -12.19 -24.78
CA LEU A 599 25.11 -13.13 -25.33
C LEU A 599 24.30 -12.52 -26.49
N ALA A 600 23.85 -11.27 -26.34
CA ALA A 600 23.12 -10.57 -27.40
C ALA A 600 23.98 -10.36 -28.66
N GLN A 601 25.28 -10.11 -28.51
CA GLN A 601 26.20 -10.00 -29.64
C GLN A 601 26.41 -11.34 -30.36
N ILE A 602 26.57 -12.44 -29.61
CA ILE A 602 26.65 -13.79 -30.20
C ILE A 602 25.37 -14.12 -30.96
N ALA A 603 24.21 -13.89 -30.33
CA ALA A 603 22.91 -14.13 -30.96
C ALA A 603 22.75 -13.32 -32.25
N GLY A 604 23.15 -12.04 -32.23
CA GLY A 604 23.13 -11.19 -33.43
C GLY A 604 24.05 -11.67 -34.55
N ARG A 605 25.19 -12.31 -34.23
CA ARG A 605 26.11 -12.91 -35.23
C ARG A 605 25.54 -14.18 -35.84
N VAL A 606 25.00 -15.05 -35.00
CA VAL A 606 24.42 -16.32 -35.43
C VAL A 606 23.19 -16.13 -36.32
N ASP A 607 22.44 -15.03 -36.10
CA ASP A 607 21.26 -14.67 -36.90
C ASP A 607 21.60 -14.01 -38.25
N GLU A 608 22.89 -13.76 -38.55
CA GLU A 608 23.29 -13.24 -39.86
C GLU A 608 22.97 -14.25 -40.98
N PRO A 609 22.50 -13.79 -42.16
CA PRO A 609 22.31 -14.66 -43.32
C PRO A 609 23.58 -15.44 -43.65
N HIS A 610 23.44 -16.74 -43.95
CA HIS A 610 24.56 -17.64 -44.28
C HIS A 610 25.60 -17.82 -43.17
N PHE A 611 25.31 -17.47 -41.90
CA PHE A 611 26.22 -17.72 -40.78
C PHE A 611 26.69 -19.17 -40.72
N MET A 612 25.74 -20.13 -40.67
CA MET A 612 26.07 -21.55 -40.55
C MET A 612 26.86 -22.10 -41.74
N GLU A 613 26.62 -21.58 -42.95
CA GLU A 613 27.36 -21.97 -44.14
C GLU A 613 28.83 -21.55 -44.03
N ARG A 614 29.08 -20.28 -43.64
CA ARG A 614 30.44 -19.77 -43.40
C ARG A 614 31.13 -20.50 -42.24
N TRP A 615 30.40 -20.73 -41.16
CA TRP A 615 30.90 -21.41 -39.95
C TRP A 615 31.37 -22.85 -40.24
N MET A 616 30.58 -23.60 -41.01
CA MET A 616 30.94 -24.98 -41.37
C MET A 616 32.07 -25.05 -42.42
N GLN A 617 32.21 -24.04 -43.28
CA GLN A 617 33.28 -23.97 -44.29
C GLN A 617 34.60 -23.39 -43.77
N ALA A 618 34.63 -22.84 -42.55
CA ALA A 618 35.83 -22.23 -41.97
C ALA A 618 37.00 -23.24 -41.91
N PRO A 619 38.17 -22.93 -42.48
CA PRO A 619 39.27 -23.89 -42.61
C PRO A 619 39.98 -24.21 -41.30
N ASP A 620 39.95 -23.30 -40.32
CA ASP A 620 40.66 -23.45 -39.06
C ASP A 620 39.96 -22.70 -37.91
N ALA A 621 40.54 -22.83 -36.71
CA ALA A 621 40.07 -22.18 -35.50
C ALA A 621 40.10 -20.64 -35.57
N GLN A 622 40.97 -20.07 -36.38
CA GLN A 622 41.09 -18.62 -36.54
C GLN A 622 39.91 -18.08 -37.35
N ALA A 623 39.61 -18.72 -38.49
CA ALA A 623 38.46 -18.38 -39.31
C ALA A 623 37.14 -18.51 -38.53
N LEU A 624 37.03 -19.46 -37.60
CA LEU A 624 35.86 -19.57 -36.71
C LEU A 624 35.71 -18.35 -35.79
N ARG A 625 36.79 -17.86 -35.18
CA ARG A 625 36.74 -16.63 -34.36
C ARG A 625 36.41 -15.42 -35.20
N GLU A 626 37.01 -15.32 -36.38
CA GLU A 626 36.81 -14.21 -37.33
C GLU A 626 35.35 -14.04 -37.75
N ILE A 627 34.61 -15.14 -37.93
CA ILE A 627 33.18 -15.12 -38.26
C ILE A 627 32.34 -14.51 -37.12
N LEU A 628 32.77 -14.63 -35.87
CA LEU A 628 32.10 -14.03 -34.71
C LEU A 628 32.55 -12.59 -34.43
N LEU A 629 33.66 -12.14 -35.01
CA LEU A 629 34.17 -10.78 -34.90
C LEU A 629 33.51 -9.85 -35.95
N ARG A 630 33.44 -8.56 -35.63
CA ARG A 630 33.02 -7.52 -36.59
C ARG A 630 34.13 -7.35 -37.63
N ASN A 631 33.85 -7.58 -38.91
CA ASN A 631 34.81 -7.43 -40.03
C ASN A 631 35.51 -6.05 -40.10
N GLU A 632 34.97 -5.03 -39.43
CA GLU A 632 35.49 -3.66 -39.42
C GLU A 632 36.41 -3.34 -38.22
N ARG A 633 36.60 -4.27 -37.26
CA ARG A 633 37.29 -4.00 -35.98
C ARG A 633 38.55 -4.84 -35.71
N TYR A 634 39.02 -5.59 -36.70
CA TYR A 634 40.32 -6.25 -36.61
C TYR A 634 41.02 -6.31 -37.96
N MET A 635 42.32 -6.53 -37.94
CA MET A 635 43.13 -6.83 -39.11
C MET A 635 44.27 -7.79 -38.77
N THR A 636 44.67 -8.55 -39.78
CA THR A 636 45.80 -9.48 -39.66
C THR A 636 47.01 -8.88 -40.37
N VAL A 637 48.13 -8.79 -39.67
CA VAL A 637 49.39 -8.23 -40.18
C VAL A 637 50.46 -9.31 -40.11
N ARG A 638 51.08 -9.64 -41.24
CA ARG A 638 52.17 -10.62 -41.27
C ARG A 638 53.52 -9.93 -41.46
N LEU A 639 54.49 -10.28 -40.63
CA LEU A 639 55.84 -9.72 -40.64
C LEU A 639 56.73 -10.44 -41.66
N GLU A 640 56.38 -10.32 -42.93
CA GLU A 640 57.15 -10.89 -44.06
C GLU A 640 58.22 -9.91 -44.57
N ARG A 641 59.42 -10.43 -44.92
CA ARG A 641 60.51 -9.59 -45.46
C ARG A 641 60.08 -8.91 -46.76
N GLY A 642 60.20 -7.58 -46.81
CA GLY A 642 59.87 -6.77 -47.98
C GLY A 642 58.48 -6.11 -47.92
N THR A 643 57.70 -6.33 -46.86
CA THR A 643 56.48 -5.55 -46.58
C THR A 643 56.76 -4.41 -45.59
N PRO A 644 55.99 -3.31 -45.60
CA PRO A 644 56.13 -2.23 -44.62
C PRO A 644 55.96 -2.72 -43.17
N ALA A 645 55.16 -3.76 -42.97
CA ALA A 645 54.96 -4.41 -41.67
C ALA A 645 56.25 -4.99 -41.09
N PHE A 646 57.24 -5.35 -41.92
CA PHE A 646 58.51 -5.91 -41.45
C PHE A 646 59.30 -4.96 -40.54
N GLU A 647 59.06 -3.65 -40.59
CA GLU A 647 59.70 -2.68 -39.67
C GLU A 647 59.29 -2.86 -38.20
N MET A 648 58.23 -3.64 -37.95
CA MET A 648 57.81 -4.03 -36.60
C MET A 648 58.63 -5.22 -36.07
N ALA A 649 59.30 -5.99 -36.93
CA ALA A 649 60.13 -7.12 -36.52
C ALA A 649 61.38 -6.63 -35.76
N GLY A 650 61.68 -7.28 -34.63
CA GLY A 650 62.80 -6.93 -33.74
C GLY A 650 62.47 -5.85 -32.70
N LYS A 651 61.26 -5.25 -32.73
CA LYS A 651 60.80 -4.30 -31.71
C LYS A 651 60.04 -5.02 -30.58
N ALA A 652 60.15 -4.49 -29.37
CA ALA A 652 59.28 -4.92 -28.27
C ALA A 652 57.89 -4.29 -28.42
N MET A 653 56.86 -4.97 -27.94
CA MET A 653 55.45 -4.53 -28.00
C MET A 653 55.23 -3.10 -27.49
N LYS A 654 55.93 -2.70 -26.42
CA LYS A 654 55.88 -1.33 -25.86
C LYS A 654 56.48 -0.24 -26.76
N ASP A 655 57.32 -0.63 -27.72
CA ASP A 655 58.08 0.26 -28.60
C ASP A 655 57.43 0.32 -30.01
N LEU A 656 56.23 -0.25 -30.17
CA LEU A 656 55.46 -0.19 -31.41
C LEU A 656 54.62 1.09 -31.46
N ASP A 657 54.67 1.77 -32.60
CA ASP A 657 53.88 2.96 -32.89
C ASP A 657 52.54 2.56 -33.50
N LEU A 658 51.60 2.15 -32.64
CA LEU A 658 50.22 1.80 -33.02
C LEU A 658 49.29 2.99 -32.78
N PRO A 659 48.27 3.21 -33.65
CA PRO A 659 47.20 4.17 -33.37
C PRO A 659 46.57 3.94 -32.00
N THR A 660 46.11 5.01 -31.34
CA THR A 660 45.69 4.99 -29.92
C THR A 660 44.58 3.98 -29.60
N GLY A 661 43.70 3.66 -30.55
CA GLY A 661 42.65 2.66 -30.40
C GLY A 661 43.04 1.25 -30.85
N CYS A 662 44.29 0.99 -31.24
CA CYS A 662 44.74 -0.30 -31.76
C CYS A 662 45.60 -1.08 -30.75
N LEU A 663 45.31 -2.37 -30.60
CA LEU A 663 46.05 -3.32 -29.77
C LEU A 663 46.38 -4.58 -30.57
N VAL A 664 47.63 -5.04 -30.51
CA VAL A 664 47.96 -6.41 -30.95
C VAL A 664 47.42 -7.37 -29.89
N ALA A 665 46.37 -8.09 -30.22
CA ALA A 665 45.74 -9.04 -29.31
C ALA A 665 46.50 -10.38 -29.27
N ILE A 666 47.09 -10.79 -30.39
CA ILE A 666 47.73 -12.10 -30.55
C ILE A 666 48.95 -11.97 -31.46
N ILE A 667 50.04 -12.66 -31.10
CA ILE A 667 51.18 -12.95 -31.98
C ILE A 667 51.16 -14.46 -32.26
N ARG A 668 51.14 -14.86 -33.53
CA ARG A 668 51.33 -16.26 -33.92
C ARG A 668 52.71 -16.44 -34.51
N ARG A 669 53.51 -17.32 -33.89
CA ARG A 669 54.84 -17.71 -34.33
C ARG A 669 54.82 -19.20 -34.64
N ASP A 670 54.96 -19.55 -35.91
CA ASP A 670 54.72 -20.90 -36.40
C ASP A 670 53.34 -21.43 -35.95
N ASP A 671 53.30 -22.50 -35.14
CA ASP A 671 52.09 -23.10 -34.57
C ASP A 671 51.77 -22.63 -33.14
N GLU A 672 52.60 -21.76 -32.55
CA GLU A 672 52.38 -21.23 -31.20
C GLU A 672 51.63 -19.89 -31.21
N VAL A 673 50.63 -19.80 -30.34
CA VAL A 673 49.83 -18.60 -30.10
C VAL A 673 50.34 -17.93 -28.82
N ILE A 674 50.91 -16.73 -28.98
CA ILE A 674 51.54 -15.97 -27.91
C ILE A 674 50.68 -14.74 -27.60
N VAL A 675 50.31 -14.57 -26.34
CA VAL A 675 49.64 -13.35 -25.85
C VAL A 675 50.72 -12.28 -25.58
N PRO A 676 50.72 -11.15 -26.32
CA PRO A 676 51.75 -10.14 -26.18
C PRO A 676 51.72 -9.47 -24.80
N ARG A 677 52.89 -9.33 -24.19
CA ARG A 677 53.12 -8.46 -23.01
C ARG A 677 54.02 -7.31 -23.45
N GLY A 678 54.08 -6.22 -22.68
CA GLY A 678 54.88 -5.04 -23.06
C GLY A 678 56.36 -5.32 -23.40
N GLY A 679 56.94 -6.41 -22.89
CA GLY A 679 58.30 -6.87 -23.22
C GLY A 679 58.41 -7.93 -24.33
N SER A 680 57.31 -8.40 -24.92
CA SER A 680 57.33 -9.38 -26.01
C SER A 680 57.98 -8.77 -27.25
N VAL A 681 58.96 -9.45 -27.83
CA VAL A 681 59.67 -8.99 -29.04
C VAL A 681 59.12 -9.72 -30.26
N LEU A 682 58.76 -8.95 -31.28
CA LEU A 682 58.24 -9.48 -32.54
C LEU A 682 59.37 -10.06 -33.39
N GLU A 683 59.13 -11.18 -34.06
CA GLU A 683 60.08 -11.87 -34.92
C GLU A 683 59.65 -11.90 -36.38
N ALA A 684 60.62 -12.11 -37.27
CA ALA A 684 60.35 -12.27 -38.70
C ALA A 684 59.48 -13.52 -38.92
N GLY A 685 58.34 -13.36 -39.61
CA GLY A 685 57.38 -14.43 -39.83
C GLY A 685 56.18 -14.44 -38.88
N ASP A 686 56.20 -13.64 -37.81
CA ASP A 686 55.06 -13.52 -36.90
C ASP A 686 53.80 -13.02 -37.64
N VAL A 687 52.65 -13.58 -37.27
CA VAL A 687 51.32 -13.11 -37.71
C VAL A 687 50.63 -12.44 -36.53
N LEU A 688 50.35 -11.16 -36.66
CA LEU A 688 49.73 -10.33 -35.64
C LEU A 688 48.24 -10.20 -35.92
N THR A 689 47.41 -10.40 -34.90
CA THR A 689 46.00 -10.00 -34.93
C THR A 689 45.87 -8.69 -34.19
N VAL A 690 45.55 -7.62 -34.92
CA VAL A 690 45.39 -6.27 -34.38
C VAL A 690 43.90 -5.95 -34.31
N ILE A 691 43.45 -5.51 -33.14
CA ILE A 691 42.07 -5.12 -32.87
C ILE A 691 42.06 -3.61 -32.61
N GLY A 692 41.08 -2.90 -33.14
CA GLY A 692 40.94 -1.47 -32.90
C GLY A 692 39.72 -0.85 -33.54
N ASP A 693 39.54 0.45 -33.36
CA ASP A 693 38.43 1.17 -33.97
C ASP A 693 38.59 1.25 -35.50
N PRO A 694 37.49 1.19 -36.29
CA PRO A 694 37.56 1.19 -37.75
C PRO A 694 38.43 2.30 -38.38
N PRO A 695 38.34 3.59 -37.97
CA PRO A 695 39.21 4.63 -38.54
C PRO A 695 40.69 4.44 -38.21
N ASP A 696 41.03 3.91 -37.04
CA ASP A 696 42.40 3.66 -36.61
C ASP A 696 43.00 2.44 -37.33
N LEU A 697 42.18 1.41 -37.57
CA LEU A 697 42.57 0.25 -38.38
C LEU A 697 42.71 0.62 -39.85
N ASP A 698 41.89 1.51 -40.38
CA ASP A 698 42.04 2.00 -41.75
C ASP A 698 43.29 2.89 -41.90
N GLU A 699 43.63 3.70 -40.89
CA GLU A 699 44.91 4.41 -40.83
C GLU A 699 46.08 3.41 -40.86
N MET A 700 46.02 2.37 -40.02
CA MET A 700 47.05 1.34 -39.96
C MET A 700 47.15 0.55 -41.27
N ARG A 701 46.02 0.21 -41.92
CA ARG A 701 46.00 -0.41 -43.26
C ARG A 701 46.63 0.48 -44.31
N SER A 702 46.45 1.79 -44.23
CA SER A 702 47.06 2.74 -45.17
C SER A 702 48.59 2.84 -45.00
N LYS A 703 49.08 2.74 -43.76
CA LYS A 703 50.52 2.73 -43.43
C LYS A 703 51.23 1.43 -43.82
N LEU A 704 50.49 0.32 -43.85
CA LEU A 704 51.03 -1.03 -44.07
C LEU A 704 50.86 -1.56 -45.52
N ARG A 705 50.28 -0.75 -46.41
CA ARG A 705 50.05 -1.09 -47.82
C ARG A 705 51.25 -0.84 -48.73
#